data_AF-A0A1G2JC05-F1
#
_entry.id   AF-A0A1G2JC05-F1
#
_cell.length_a   1.000
_cell.length_b   1.000
_cell.length_c   1.000
_cell.angle_alpha   90.00
_cell.angle_beta   90.00
_cell.angle_gamma   90.00
#
_symmetry.space_group_name_H-M   'P 1'
#
loop_
_entity.id
_entity.type
_entity.pdbx_description
1 polymer ?
#
loop_
_entity_poly.entity_id
_entity_poly.type
_entity_poly.pdbx_seq_one_letter_code
_entity_poly.pdbx_strand_id
1 'polypeptide(L)'
;MKEQIIQKGDIFGEELKHHILRRLSEIIVGKETNITSSILEFLIEQTLLEKSEKVMISREKIALGIKEIFLLKFSIEELEEPLQNLITAGRVKASNKIFCLVIDRFGELKKRNAETKRFEKQILNEWWDKISIQYPEIGSKFKEDLTGDLQLYLNKIFLKHGAECAGLIYPKDSKLDEYIRLLLTEEEFEKCLPKRSAEIERVRKIEFPLFLRNIDSKKKKYLSQLLDGTFIYRIVQADPQTKKYIATSFKSYSLYLDTNVLYSLFDLSVRNKTTVERTIDLAREFGMKILVSKRTVEEMKKSVESNGASLLKSPDIRRDLAEIAADISEEENFITAYRREYYRTGINKTDFINKFTHVSELLKNKGIEIDTRIINFSKETIEKETRILNDNIRIKKDLDVAQHDAYSCLLIRRLRKETEANQSEGRYWFLTLDYQLLIYGAKTKDAGEPSFSLLPHQLLQLLRPFTQRTEEYDSDFIELFSRPQIKSAQGILPNNLAEKIMAKISSFKEVRPDIALSIILNAEFIKAVSTEKDPVKIEEETAKQIGDRLAIRLSQVEDRLRHMELQKTPAPQTVRSLSTSNYWNLVNPLWLVWQLLKWFYNLIKKHKLISGLIVFMGLIATDYSMAWQNLKTIWRFIKNAIGL
;
A
#
# COMPACT_ATOMS: atom_id res chain seq x y z
N MET A 1 -28.96 -27.59 -38.29
CA MET A 1 -28.25 -26.33 -38.61
C MET A 1 -28.77 -25.13 -37.80
N LYS A 2 -29.10 -25.32 -36.51
CA LYS A 2 -29.49 -24.28 -35.54
C LYS A 2 -28.69 -24.39 -34.22
N GLU A 3 -27.60 -25.18 -34.21
CA GLU A 3 -26.75 -25.46 -33.04
C GLU A 3 -25.36 -24.80 -33.10
N GLN A 4 -25.09 -23.94 -34.08
CA GLN A 4 -23.75 -23.33 -34.25
C GLN A 4 -23.67 -21.82 -33.96
N ILE A 5 -24.71 -21.20 -33.40
CA ILE A 5 -24.69 -19.76 -33.08
C ILE A 5 -24.52 -19.47 -31.58
N ILE A 6 -24.51 -20.48 -30.70
CA ILE A 6 -24.35 -20.29 -29.24
C ILE A 6 -22.86 -20.30 -28.79
N GLN A 7 -21.90 -20.55 -29.67
CA GLN A 7 -20.51 -20.83 -29.24
C GLN A 7 -19.49 -19.67 -29.28
N LYS A 8 -19.87 -18.40 -29.51
CA LYS A 8 -18.88 -17.30 -29.54
C LYS A 8 -19.22 -15.99 -28.81
N GLY A 9 -20.25 -15.96 -27.95
CA GLY A 9 -20.68 -14.70 -27.30
C GLY A 9 -20.79 -14.69 -25.78
N ASP A 10 -20.68 -15.83 -25.09
CA ASP A 10 -21.20 -15.95 -23.72
C ASP A 10 -20.19 -16.51 -22.72
N ILE A 11 -18.99 -15.91 -22.66
CA ILE A 11 -18.03 -16.19 -21.58
C ILE A 11 -18.30 -15.25 -20.39
N PHE A 12 -19.55 -15.32 -19.90
CA PHE A 12 -20.11 -14.64 -18.72
C PHE A 12 -20.50 -13.16 -18.90
N GLY A 13 -21.80 -12.88 -18.84
CA GLY A 13 -22.37 -11.53 -18.80
C GLY A 13 -21.71 -10.61 -17.77
N GLU A 14 -21.19 -9.47 -18.24
CA GLU A 14 -20.39 -8.54 -17.45
C GLU A 14 -21.17 -7.89 -16.29
N GLU A 15 -22.47 -7.63 -16.48
CA GLU A 15 -23.33 -7.05 -15.44
C GLU A 15 -23.54 -8.00 -14.24
N LEU A 16 -23.56 -9.31 -14.46
CA LEU A 16 -23.78 -10.29 -13.40
C LEU A 16 -22.54 -10.44 -12.49
N LYS A 17 -21.33 -10.27 -13.07
CA LYS A 17 -20.05 -10.26 -12.32
C LYS A 17 -19.94 -9.06 -11.36
N HIS A 18 -20.53 -7.91 -11.71
CA HIS A 18 -20.53 -6.72 -10.85
C HIS A 18 -21.35 -6.88 -9.58
N HIS A 19 -22.47 -7.56 -9.67
CA HIS A 19 -23.37 -7.79 -8.54
C HIS A 19 -22.74 -8.73 -7.50
N ILE A 20 -22.05 -9.76 -7.98
CA ILE A 20 -21.42 -10.81 -7.16
C ILE A 20 -20.31 -10.22 -6.28
N LEU A 21 -19.40 -9.44 -6.85
CA LEU A 21 -18.26 -8.89 -6.11
C LEU A 21 -18.66 -7.84 -5.08
N ARG A 22 -19.66 -7.01 -5.43
CA ARG A 22 -20.26 -6.07 -4.48
C ARG A 22 -20.83 -6.80 -3.26
N ARG A 23 -21.44 -7.97 -3.45
CA ARG A 23 -22.01 -8.78 -2.37
C ARG A 23 -20.97 -9.58 -1.60
N LEU A 24 -19.91 -10.02 -2.26
CA LEU A 24 -18.79 -10.66 -1.59
C LEU A 24 -17.99 -9.66 -0.72
N SER A 25 -18.05 -8.36 -1.01
CA SER A 25 -17.52 -7.31 -0.13
C SER A 25 -18.24 -7.15 1.20
N GLU A 26 -19.45 -7.74 1.31
CA GLU A 26 -20.25 -7.78 2.54
C GLU A 26 -19.83 -8.95 3.46
N ILE A 27 -18.82 -9.75 3.07
CA ILE A 27 -18.28 -10.86 3.86
C ILE A 27 -17.27 -10.37 4.89
N ILE A 28 -17.51 -10.69 6.15
CA ILE A 28 -16.49 -10.62 7.21
C ILE A 28 -16.26 -12.07 7.66
N VAL A 29 -15.10 -12.63 7.31
CA VAL A 29 -14.70 -13.95 7.82
C VAL A 29 -14.34 -13.77 9.29
N GLY A 30 -15.10 -14.41 10.17
CA GLY A 30 -14.85 -14.43 11.61
C GLY A 30 -13.55 -15.17 11.96
N LYS A 31 -13.09 -15.01 13.21
CA LYS A 31 -11.87 -15.61 13.79
C LYS A 31 -11.93 -17.14 13.96
N GLU A 32 -12.60 -17.86 13.08
CA GLU A 32 -12.90 -19.28 13.25
C GLU A 32 -11.84 -20.18 12.62
N THR A 33 -11.52 -21.26 13.32
CA THR A 33 -10.57 -22.31 12.93
C THR A 33 -10.97 -23.08 11.66
N ASN A 34 -12.17 -22.85 11.11
CA ASN A 34 -12.65 -23.43 9.85
C ASN A 34 -13.29 -22.37 8.92
N ILE A 35 -12.45 -21.53 8.31
CA ILE A 35 -12.81 -20.45 7.38
C ILE A 35 -13.78 -20.91 6.27
N THR A 36 -13.65 -22.15 5.75
CA THR A 36 -14.51 -22.66 4.67
C THR A 36 -15.95 -22.85 5.14
N SER A 37 -16.12 -23.44 6.32
CA SER A 37 -17.44 -23.64 6.92
C SER A 37 -18.07 -22.28 7.20
N SER A 38 -17.34 -21.35 7.82
CA SER A 38 -17.83 -19.98 8.07
C SER A 38 -18.21 -19.22 6.78
N ILE A 39 -17.52 -19.48 5.66
CA ILE A 39 -17.90 -18.89 4.37
C ILE A 39 -19.14 -19.57 3.78
N LEU A 40 -19.22 -20.90 3.78
CA LEU A 40 -20.41 -21.61 3.29
C LEU A 40 -21.63 -21.20 4.12
N GLU A 41 -21.47 -21.08 5.44
CA GLU A 41 -22.45 -20.53 6.35
C GLU A 41 -22.90 -19.13 5.91
N PHE A 42 -21.95 -18.22 5.60
CA PHE A 42 -22.28 -16.90 5.05
C PHE A 42 -23.05 -16.99 3.72
N LEU A 43 -22.62 -17.81 2.77
CA LEU A 43 -23.24 -17.94 1.44
C LEU A 43 -24.67 -18.46 1.57
N ILE A 44 -24.89 -19.41 2.47
CA ILE A 44 -26.21 -19.92 2.86
C ILE A 44 -27.03 -18.80 3.48
N GLU A 45 -26.52 -18.09 4.48
CA GLU A 45 -27.23 -16.99 5.15
C GLU A 45 -27.64 -15.89 4.18
N GLN A 46 -26.77 -15.47 3.25
CA GLN A 46 -27.11 -14.47 2.24
C GLN A 46 -28.11 -14.99 1.20
N THR A 47 -27.97 -16.25 0.79
CA THR A 47 -28.93 -16.86 -0.13
C THR A 47 -30.31 -16.95 0.52
N LEU A 48 -30.37 -17.28 1.81
CA LEU A 48 -31.61 -17.24 2.58
C LEU A 48 -32.12 -15.80 2.75
N LEU A 49 -31.26 -14.81 3.00
CA LEU A 49 -31.68 -13.41 3.08
C LEU A 49 -32.44 -12.96 1.83
N GLU A 50 -32.00 -13.41 0.65
CA GLU A 50 -32.50 -12.94 -0.63
C GLU A 50 -33.60 -13.79 -1.25
N LYS A 51 -33.46 -15.11 -1.18
CA LYS A 51 -34.40 -16.05 -1.81
C LYS A 51 -35.49 -16.49 -0.85
N SER A 52 -35.24 -16.37 0.46
CA SER A 52 -36.20 -16.82 1.46
C SER A 52 -37.22 -15.73 1.80
N GLU A 53 -36.87 -14.43 1.91
CA GLU A 53 -37.81 -13.37 2.38
C GLU A 53 -38.81 -13.85 3.47
N LYS A 54 -38.36 -14.73 4.39
CA LYS A 54 -39.11 -15.44 5.47
C LYS A 54 -39.88 -16.73 5.10
N VAL A 55 -39.87 -17.14 3.83
CA VAL A 55 -40.36 -18.43 3.32
C VAL A 55 -39.28 -19.49 3.47
N MET A 56 -39.62 -20.65 4.03
CA MET A 56 -38.66 -21.75 4.15
C MET A 56 -38.34 -22.36 2.76
N ILE A 57 -37.05 -22.52 2.44
CA ILE A 57 -36.59 -23.07 1.16
C ILE A 57 -35.77 -24.34 1.37
N SER A 58 -35.83 -25.28 0.41
CA SER A 58 -35.09 -26.55 0.50
C SER A 58 -33.60 -26.39 0.20
N ARG A 59 -32.79 -27.41 0.50
CA ARG A 59 -31.34 -27.39 0.23
C ARG A 59 -31.02 -27.27 -1.25
N GLU A 60 -31.82 -27.88 -2.11
CA GLU A 60 -31.69 -27.78 -3.57
C GLU A 60 -31.90 -26.34 -4.04
N LYS A 61 -32.86 -25.64 -3.44
CA LYS A 61 -33.09 -24.21 -3.72
C LYS A 61 -31.99 -23.33 -3.14
N ILE A 62 -31.38 -23.71 -2.02
CA ILE A 62 -30.21 -23.00 -1.47
C ILE A 62 -29.01 -23.19 -2.39
N ALA A 63 -28.69 -24.42 -2.81
CA ALA A 63 -27.60 -24.70 -3.74
C ALA A 63 -27.81 -23.97 -5.09
N LEU A 64 -29.05 -23.98 -5.62
CA LEU A 64 -29.40 -23.23 -6.80
C LEU A 64 -29.28 -21.72 -6.59
N GLY A 65 -29.72 -21.21 -5.44
CA GLY A 65 -29.59 -19.81 -5.07
C GLY A 65 -28.13 -19.37 -4.95
N ILE A 66 -27.26 -20.19 -4.37
CA ILE A 66 -25.82 -19.92 -4.31
C ILE A 66 -25.21 -19.88 -5.71
N LYS A 67 -25.63 -20.80 -6.59
CA LYS A 67 -25.23 -20.80 -8.01
C LYS A 67 -25.71 -19.57 -8.75
N GLU A 68 -26.93 -19.11 -8.51
CA GLU A 68 -27.49 -17.92 -9.19
C GLU A 68 -26.89 -16.62 -8.66
N ILE A 69 -26.73 -16.50 -7.33
CA ILE A 69 -26.33 -15.26 -6.66
C ILE A 69 -24.82 -15.08 -6.66
N PHE A 70 -24.05 -16.17 -6.52
CA PHE A 70 -22.60 -16.13 -6.37
C PHE A 70 -21.84 -16.83 -7.50
N LEU A 71 -22.54 -17.50 -8.44
CA LEU A 71 -21.92 -18.33 -9.49
C LEU A 71 -21.01 -19.44 -8.97
N LEU A 72 -21.26 -19.91 -7.75
CA LEU A 72 -20.56 -21.04 -7.13
C LEU A 72 -21.43 -22.29 -7.18
N LYS A 73 -20.82 -23.43 -7.49
CA LYS A 73 -21.51 -24.73 -7.50
C LYS A 73 -21.04 -25.52 -6.29
N PHE A 74 -21.98 -25.85 -5.41
CA PHE A 74 -21.78 -26.81 -4.33
C PHE A 74 -22.70 -27.99 -4.52
N SER A 75 -22.23 -29.17 -4.14
CA SER A 75 -23.08 -30.34 -3.97
C SER A 75 -24.00 -30.15 -2.77
N ILE A 76 -25.09 -30.91 -2.71
CA ILE A 76 -26.04 -30.81 -1.59
C ILE A 76 -25.38 -31.28 -0.29
N GLU A 77 -24.48 -32.26 -0.40
CA GLU A 77 -23.71 -32.86 0.68
C GLU A 77 -22.74 -31.85 1.31
N GLU A 78 -22.12 -30.98 0.50
CA GLU A 78 -21.23 -29.91 0.98
C GLU A 78 -21.96 -28.86 1.84
N LEU A 79 -23.28 -28.76 1.71
CA LEU A 79 -24.10 -27.82 2.48
C LEU A 79 -24.62 -28.41 3.80
N GLU A 80 -24.48 -29.72 4.02
CA GLU A 80 -25.07 -30.45 5.16
C GLU A 80 -24.49 -29.97 6.51
N GLU A 81 -23.16 -30.00 6.63
CA GLU A 81 -22.44 -29.61 7.84
C GLU A 81 -22.60 -28.10 8.15
N PRO A 82 -22.39 -27.16 7.21
CA PRO A 82 -22.62 -25.73 7.47
C PRO A 82 -24.07 -25.39 7.85
N LEU A 83 -25.06 -26.03 7.23
CA LEU A 83 -26.47 -25.85 7.61
C LEU A 83 -26.73 -26.32 9.04
N GLN A 84 -26.18 -27.46 9.42
CA GLN A 84 -26.32 -28.00 10.78
C GLN A 84 -25.66 -27.10 11.82
N ASN A 85 -24.50 -26.51 11.50
CA ASN A 85 -23.83 -25.53 12.35
C ASN A 85 -24.70 -24.28 12.54
N LEU A 86 -25.27 -23.73 11.47
CA LEU A 86 -26.16 -22.56 11.53
C LEU A 86 -27.43 -22.83 12.36
N ILE A 87 -27.97 -24.05 12.30
CA ILE A 87 -29.11 -24.47 13.12
C ILE A 87 -28.71 -24.55 14.59
N THR A 88 -27.57 -25.21 14.88
CA THR A 88 -27.06 -25.38 16.25
C THR A 88 -26.71 -24.04 16.88
N ALA A 89 -26.20 -23.09 16.08
CA ALA A 89 -25.92 -21.71 16.49
C ALA A 89 -27.17 -20.82 16.59
N GLY A 90 -28.37 -21.34 16.30
CA GLY A 90 -29.62 -20.59 16.38
C GLY A 90 -29.75 -19.47 15.35
N ARG A 91 -29.00 -19.52 14.24
CA ARG A 91 -29.03 -18.51 13.16
C ARG A 91 -30.04 -18.87 12.06
N VAL A 92 -30.26 -20.16 11.84
CA VAL A 92 -31.21 -20.73 10.87
C VAL A 92 -32.22 -21.63 11.58
N LYS A 93 -33.49 -21.58 11.17
CA LYS A 93 -34.52 -22.54 11.56
C LYS A 93 -34.68 -23.59 10.48
N ALA A 94 -34.86 -24.83 10.88
CA ALA A 94 -35.20 -25.94 10.01
C ALA A 94 -36.53 -26.58 10.42
N SER A 95 -37.35 -26.92 9.45
CA SER A 95 -38.53 -27.78 9.59
C SER A 95 -38.60 -28.65 8.35
N ASN A 96 -38.84 -29.96 8.42
CA ASN A 96 -39.02 -30.84 7.24
C ASN A 96 -38.02 -30.60 6.07
N LYS A 97 -36.72 -30.44 6.36
CA LYS A 97 -35.66 -30.17 5.35
C LYS A 97 -35.84 -28.87 4.54
N ILE A 98 -36.59 -27.92 5.07
CA ILE A 98 -36.68 -26.54 4.55
C ILE A 98 -36.18 -25.56 5.63
N PHE A 99 -35.49 -24.52 5.18
CA PHE A 99 -34.66 -23.64 6.02
C PHE A 99 -35.03 -22.18 5.84
N CYS A 100 -34.98 -21.41 6.92
CA CYS A 100 -35.10 -19.94 6.88
C CYS A 100 -34.22 -19.29 7.94
N LEU A 101 -33.87 -18.01 7.74
CA LEU A 101 -33.17 -17.23 8.76
C LEU A 101 -34.07 -16.97 9.96
N VAL A 102 -33.48 -16.98 11.16
CA VAL A 102 -34.13 -16.43 12.35
C VAL A 102 -34.36 -14.92 12.17
N ILE A 103 -35.49 -14.40 12.65
CA ILE A 103 -35.93 -13.01 12.43
C ILE A 103 -34.86 -12.01 12.88
N ASP A 104 -34.24 -12.22 14.05
CA ASP A 104 -33.21 -11.34 14.58
C ASP A 104 -31.97 -11.33 13.67
N ARG A 105 -31.55 -12.52 13.19
CA ARG A 105 -30.43 -12.66 12.26
C ARG A 105 -30.72 -12.03 10.90
N PHE A 106 -31.94 -12.19 10.40
CA PHE A 106 -32.40 -11.53 9.18
C PHE A 106 -32.31 -10.00 9.31
N GLY A 107 -32.77 -9.44 10.43
CA GLY A 107 -32.67 -8.00 10.72
C GLY A 107 -31.22 -7.51 10.81
N GLU A 108 -30.37 -8.27 11.49
CA GLU A 108 -28.94 -7.99 11.61
C GLU A 108 -28.24 -7.94 10.25
N LEU A 109 -28.41 -8.99 9.42
CA LEU A 109 -27.79 -9.06 8.09
C LEU A 109 -28.30 -7.94 7.17
N LYS A 110 -29.61 -7.65 7.18
CA LYS A 110 -30.19 -6.57 6.38
C LYS A 110 -29.63 -5.20 6.79
N LYS A 111 -29.51 -4.94 8.10
CA LYS A 111 -28.91 -3.71 8.62
C LYS A 111 -27.44 -3.59 8.20
N ARG A 112 -26.68 -4.68 8.31
CA ARG A 112 -25.26 -4.72 7.94
C ARG A 112 -25.03 -4.46 6.45
N ASN A 113 -25.84 -5.06 5.57
CA ASN A 113 -25.74 -4.83 4.12
C ASN A 113 -26.11 -3.37 3.78
N ALA A 114 -27.08 -2.77 4.48
CA ALA A 114 -27.42 -1.36 4.32
C ALA A 114 -26.29 -0.41 4.79
N GLU A 115 -25.64 -0.72 5.92
CA GLU A 115 -24.48 0.04 6.42
C GLU A 115 -23.29 -0.02 5.45
N THR A 116 -23.01 -1.20 4.89
CA THR A 116 -21.93 -1.39 3.91
C THR A 116 -22.19 -0.57 2.64
N LYS A 117 -23.41 -0.60 2.11
CA LYS A 117 -23.82 0.22 0.95
C LYS A 117 -23.73 1.71 1.23
N ARG A 118 -24.10 2.14 2.45
CA ARG A 118 -23.98 3.55 2.86
C ARG A 118 -22.51 3.99 2.94
N PHE A 119 -21.65 3.14 3.47
CA PHE A 119 -20.21 3.38 3.57
C PHE A 119 -19.55 3.49 2.19
N GLU A 120 -19.86 2.57 1.27
CA GLU A 120 -19.43 2.63 -0.14
C GLU A 120 -19.85 3.95 -0.78
N LYS A 121 -21.14 4.31 -0.68
CA LYS A 121 -21.68 5.55 -1.27
C LYS A 121 -21.01 6.80 -0.69
N GLN A 122 -20.65 6.78 0.59
CA GLN A 122 -19.91 7.88 1.23
C GLN A 122 -18.53 8.05 0.57
N ILE A 123 -17.75 6.98 0.42
CA ILE A 123 -16.40 7.05 -0.16
C ILE A 123 -16.46 7.54 -1.61
N LEU A 124 -17.41 7.03 -2.40
CA LEU A 124 -17.57 7.42 -3.80
C LEU A 124 -18.02 8.88 -3.94
N ASN A 125 -18.86 9.37 -3.03
CA ASN A 125 -19.22 10.79 -2.98
C ASN A 125 -18.02 11.67 -2.59
N GLU A 126 -17.27 11.31 -1.55
CA GLU A 126 -16.07 12.04 -1.12
C GLU A 126 -15.01 12.09 -2.24
N TRP A 127 -14.90 11.04 -3.04
CA TRP A 127 -14.05 11.02 -4.23
C TRP A 127 -14.59 11.90 -5.36
N TRP A 128 -15.90 11.81 -5.65
CA TRP A 128 -16.55 12.66 -6.65
C TRP A 128 -16.40 14.15 -6.33
N ASP A 129 -16.57 14.53 -5.07
CA ASP A 129 -16.47 15.93 -4.65
C ASP A 129 -15.08 16.49 -5.00
N LYS A 130 -14.01 15.69 -4.85
CA LYS A 130 -12.65 16.06 -5.28
C LYS A 130 -12.54 16.20 -6.79
N ILE A 131 -13.08 15.25 -7.56
CA ILE A 131 -13.07 15.31 -9.03
C ILE A 131 -13.82 16.54 -9.54
N SER A 132 -14.98 16.84 -8.99
CA SER A 132 -15.81 17.97 -9.43
C SER A 132 -15.15 19.33 -9.20
N ILE A 133 -14.24 19.43 -8.22
CA ILE A 133 -13.43 20.62 -7.96
C ILE A 133 -12.24 20.68 -8.92
N GLN A 134 -11.58 19.54 -9.16
CA GLN A 134 -10.36 19.45 -9.96
C GLN A 134 -10.63 19.49 -11.48
N TYR A 135 -11.81 19.05 -11.91
CA TYR A 135 -12.26 18.99 -13.31
C TYR A 135 -13.67 19.59 -13.44
N PRO A 136 -13.85 20.92 -13.31
CA PRO A 136 -15.16 21.57 -13.39
C PRO A 136 -15.88 21.37 -14.73
N GLU A 137 -15.13 21.06 -15.80
CA GLU A 137 -15.64 20.72 -17.12
C GLU A 137 -16.45 19.42 -17.12
N ILE A 138 -16.22 18.54 -16.14
CA ILE A 138 -17.00 17.32 -15.95
C ILE A 138 -18.21 17.66 -15.10
N GLY A 139 -19.31 18.01 -15.78
CA GLY A 139 -20.58 18.31 -15.12
C GLY A 139 -21.12 17.14 -14.28
N SER A 140 -22.00 17.46 -13.33
CA SER A 140 -22.65 16.50 -12.42
C SER A 140 -23.39 15.35 -13.11
N LYS A 141 -23.77 15.53 -14.38
CA LYS A 141 -24.38 14.51 -15.25
C LYS A 141 -23.51 13.26 -15.40
N PHE A 142 -22.19 13.37 -15.31
CA PHE A 142 -21.25 12.25 -15.47
C PHE A 142 -20.88 11.57 -14.15
N LYS A 143 -21.46 12.00 -13.02
CA LYS A 143 -21.18 11.43 -11.70
C LYS A 143 -21.43 9.92 -11.66
N GLU A 144 -22.61 9.51 -12.11
CA GLU A 144 -23.01 8.10 -12.08
C GLU A 144 -22.16 7.26 -13.02
N ASP A 145 -21.84 7.81 -14.20
CA ASP A 145 -20.95 7.18 -15.17
C ASP A 145 -19.56 6.94 -14.59
N LEU A 146 -18.87 7.98 -14.13
CA LEU A 146 -17.51 7.88 -13.58
C LEU A 146 -17.44 7.00 -12.33
N THR A 147 -18.48 7.05 -11.49
CA THR A 147 -18.56 6.22 -10.29
C THR A 147 -18.75 4.74 -10.66
N GLY A 148 -19.65 4.43 -11.59
CA GLY A 148 -19.86 3.07 -12.07
C GLY A 148 -18.62 2.52 -12.78
N ASP A 149 -17.95 3.36 -13.57
CA ASP A 149 -16.70 3.03 -14.25
C ASP A 149 -15.57 2.72 -13.26
N LEU A 150 -15.42 3.50 -12.17
CA LEU A 150 -14.43 3.23 -11.13
C LEU A 150 -14.72 1.90 -10.42
N GLN A 151 -15.98 1.63 -10.10
CA GLN A 151 -16.38 0.35 -9.48
C GLN A 151 -16.07 -0.83 -10.41
N LEU A 152 -16.35 -0.71 -11.70
CA LEU A 152 -16.02 -1.72 -12.70
C LEU A 152 -14.50 -1.89 -12.84
N TYR A 153 -13.74 -0.80 -12.90
CA TYR A 153 -12.28 -0.82 -12.89
C TYR A 153 -11.73 -1.60 -11.69
N LEU A 154 -12.12 -1.23 -10.46
CA LEU A 154 -11.68 -1.89 -9.23
C LEU A 154 -12.01 -3.40 -9.26
N ASN A 155 -13.24 -3.75 -9.63
CA ASN A 155 -13.68 -5.14 -9.72
C ASN A 155 -12.81 -5.97 -10.68
N LYS A 156 -12.48 -5.42 -11.86
CA LYS A 156 -11.68 -6.13 -12.86
C LYS A 156 -10.24 -6.33 -12.38
N ILE A 157 -9.66 -5.34 -11.70
CA ILE A 157 -8.33 -5.46 -11.11
C ILE A 157 -8.33 -6.56 -10.05
N PHE A 158 -9.29 -6.55 -9.12
CA PHE A 158 -9.35 -7.58 -8.08
C PHE A 158 -9.59 -8.99 -8.67
N LEU A 159 -10.45 -9.13 -9.68
CA LEU A 159 -10.65 -10.40 -10.39
C LEU A 159 -9.39 -10.91 -11.08
N LYS A 160 -8.67 -10.01 -11.75
CA LYS A 160 -7.40 -10.31 -12.41
C LYS A 160 -6.40 -10.87 -11.40
N HIS A 161 -6.17 -10.16 -10.29
CA HIS A 161 -5.23 -10.62 -9.27
C HIS A 161 -5.68 -11.94 -8.61
N GLY A 162 -6.98 -12.11 -8.35
CA GLY A 162 -7.52 -13.37 -7.86
C GLY A 162 -7.30 -14.53 -8.84
N ALA A 163 -7.42 -14.29 -10.14
CA ALA A 163 -7.13 -15.29 -11.17
C ALA A 163 -5.63 -15.61 -11.25
N GLU A 164 -4.75 -14.60 -11.24
CA GLU A 164 -3.30 -14.77 -11.23
C GLU A 164 -2.85 -15.65 -10.04
N CYS A 165 -3.37 -15.38 -8.84
CA CYS A 165 -3.05 -16.16 -7.65
C CYS A 165 -3.59 -17.59 -7.74
N ALA A 166 -4.82 -17.78 -8.25
CA ALA A 166 -5.37 -19.10 -8.47
C ALA A 166 -4.52 -19.91 -9.48
N GLY A 167 -3.98 -19.27 -10.51
CA GLY A 167 -3.09 -19.89 -11.50
C GLY A 167 -1.75 -20.35 -10.92
N LEU A 168 -1.32 -19.79 -9.79
CA LEU A 168 -0.13 -20.26 -9.05
C LEU A 168 -0.40 -21.56 -8.27
N ILE A 169 -1.64 -21.79 -7.84
CA ILE A 169 -2.07 -22.99 -7.09
C ILE A 169 -2.52 -24.10 -8.05
N TYR A 170 -3.27 -23.74 -9.09
CA TYR A 170 -3.90 -24.67 -10.04
C TYR A 170 -3.41 -24.43 -11.48
N PRO A 171 -2.12 -24.67 -11.77
CA PRO A 171 -1.53 -24.35 -13.08
C PRO A 171 -2.06 -25.21 -14.24
N LYS A 172 -2.76 -26.32 -13.95
CA LYS A 172 -3.31 -27.26 -14.94
C LYS A 172 -4.72 -26.88 -15.44
N ASP A 173 -5.36 -25.85 -14.88
CA ASP A 173 -6.66 -25.38 -15.36
C ASP A 173 -6.49 -24.54 -16.64
N SER A 174 -6.78 -25.14 -17.79
CA SER A 174 -6.61 -24.51 -19.10
C SER A 174 -7.54 -23.31 -19.31
N LYS A 175 -8.73 -23.29 -18.68
CA LYS A 175 -9.67 -22.16 -18.79
C LYS A 175 -9.19 -20.98 -17.98
N LEU A 176 -8.62 -21.24 -16.81
CA LEU A 176 -8.00 -20.22 -15.98
C LEU A 176 -6.75 -19.64 -16.67
N ASP A 177 -5.94 -20.47 -17.32
CA ASP A 177 -4.75 -20.02 -18.04
C ASP A 177 -5.10 -19.10 -19.22
N GLU A 178 -6.10 -19.47 -20.01
CA GLU A 178 -6.62 -18.63 -21.11
C GLU A 178 -7.15 -17.29 -20.58
N TYR A 179 -7.90 -17.31 -19.47
CA TYR A 179 -8.41 -16.11 -18.84
C TYR A 179 -7.31 -15.18 -18.32
N ILE A 180 -6.26 -15.73 -17.69
CA ILE A 180 -5.10 -14.95 -17.24
C ILE A 180 -4.40 -14.30 -18.45
N ARG A 181 -4.17 -15.04 -19.54
CA ARG A 181 -3.54 -14.50 -20.76
C ARG A 181 -4.32 -13.33 -21.36
N LEU A 182 -5.66 -13.42 -21.41
CA LEU A 182 -6.57 -12.36 -21.90
C LEU A 182 -6.68 -11.14 -20.98
N LEU A 183 -6.29 -11.23 -19.71
CA LEU A 183 -6.31 -10.10 -18.77
C LEU A 183 -4.95 -9.44 -18.57
N LEU A 184 -3.89 -10.02 -19.14
CA LEU A 184 -2.51 -9.53 -18.99
C LEU A 184 -2.15 -8.39 -19.94
N THR A 185 -2.95 -8.11 -20.98
CA THR A 185 -2.71 -6.97 -21.86
C THR A 185 -3.43 -5.71 -21.37
N GLU A 186 -2.72 -4.57 -21.28
CA GLU A 186 -3.33 -3.27 -20.93
C GLU A 186 -4.41 -2.85 -21.93
N GLU A 187 -4.25 -3.22 -23.21
CA GLU A 187 -5.23 -2.93 -24.26
C GLU A 187 -6.56 -3.66 -24.06
N GLU A 188 -6.56 -4.89 -23.56
CA GLU A 188 -7.81 -5.61 -23.22
C GLU A 188 -8.41 -5.09 -21.92
N PHE A 189 -7.58 -4.63 -20.99
CA PHE A 189 -8.04 -4.00 -19.76
C PHE A 189 -8.72 -2.64 -20.02
N GLU A 190 -8.20 -1.79 -20.91
CA GLU A 190 -8.88 -0.54 -21.32
C GLU A 190 -10.21 -0.82 -22.05
N LYS A 191 -10.28 -1.93 -22.83
CA LYS A 191 -11.53 -2.38 -23.49
C LYS A 191 -12.60 -2.88 -22.51
N CYS A 192 -12.25 -3.15 -21.25
CA CYS A 192 -13.21 -3.56 -20.23
C CYS A 192 -14.07 -2.41 -19.69
N LEU A 193 -13.73 -1.15 -19.99
CA LEU A 193 -14.55 -0.01 -19.59
C LEU A 193 -15.49 0.41 -20.72
N PRO A 194 -16.71 0.90 -20.42
CA PRO A 194 -17.60 1.46 -21.43
C PRO A 194 -16.90 2.58 -22.18
N LYS A 195 -17.09 2.66 -23.51
CA LYS A 195 -16.58 3.81 -24.30
C LYS A 195 -17.25 5.09 -23.81
N ARG A 196 -16.46 6.14 -23.57
CA ARG A 196 -16.95 7.45 -23.12
C ARG A 196 -16.36 8.57 -23.99
N SER A 197 -16.74 9.81 -23.70
CA SER A 197 -16.11 10.96 -24.34
C SER A 197 -14.63 11.09 -23.92
N ALA A 198 -13.84 11.78 -24.74
CA ALA A 198 -12.40 11.94 -24.53
C ALA A 198 -12.05 12.62 -23.20
N GLU A 199 -12.94 13.47 -22.69
CA GLU A 199 -12.81 14.15 -21.39
C GLU A 199 -12.90 13.16 -20.23
N ILE A 200 -13.90 12.25 -20.28
CA ILE A 200 -14.10 11.22 -19.26
C ILE A 200 -12.95 10.20 -19.31
N GLU A 201 -12.51 9.80 -20.50
CA GLU A 201 -11.38 8.89 -20.66
C GLU A 201 -10.09 9.46 -20.07
N ARG A 202 -9.84 10.76 -20.27
CA ARG A 202 -8.69 11.45 -19.67
C ARG A 202 -8.73 11.41 -18.15
N VAL A 203 -9.89 11.70 -17.56
CA VAL A 203 -10.05 11.66 -16.09
C VAL A 203 -9.94 10.25 -15.56
N ARG A 204 -10.51 9.24 -16.23
CA ARG A 204 -10.33 7.82 -15.84
C ARG A 204 -8.85 7.43 -15.78
N LYS A 205 -8.06 7.76 -16.82
CA LYS A 205 -6.63 7.39 -16.90
C LYS A 205 -5.78 7.98 -15.77
N ILE A 206 -6.20 9.12 -15.22
CA ILE A 206 -5.48 9.82 -14.15
C ILE A 206 -6.04 9.43 -12.77
N GLU A 207 -7.35 9.58 -12.58
CA GLU A 207 -7.98 9.52 -11.26
C GLU A 207 -8.18 8.09 -10.74
N PHE A 208 -8.28 7.08 -11.61
CA PHE A 208 -8.45 5.70 -11.16
C PHE A 208 -7.18 5.16 -10.49
N PRO A 209 -5.97 5.32 -11.07
CA PRO A 209 -4.72 5.10 -10.36
C PRO A 209 -4.56 5.93 -9.08
N LEU A 210 -4.92 7.23 -9.12
CA LEU A 210 -4.78 8.11 -7.96
C LEU A 210 -5.72 7.72 -6.82
N PHE A 211 -6.88 7.16 -7.12
CA PHE A 211 -7.79 6.59 -6.13
C PHE A 211 -7.11 5.48 -5.31
N LEU A 212 -6.28 4.66 -5.97
CA LEU A 212 -5.47 3.60 -5.36
C LEU A 212 -4.19 4.13 -4.69
N ARG A 213 -3.71 5.33 -5.01
CA ARG A 213 -2.50 5.93 -4.40
C ARG A 213 -2.78 6.66 -3.09
N ASN A 214 -3.84 7.46 -3.05
CA ASN A 214 -4.15 8.37 -1.95
C ASN A 214 -5.16 7.73 -0.98
N ILE A 215 -4.68 6.71 -0.26
CA ILE A 215 -5.52 5.83 0.55
C ILE A 215 -5.56 6.31 2.01
N ASP A 216 -6.68 6.92 2.38
CA ASP A 216 -7.01 7.17 3.79
C ASP A 216 -7.56 5.91 4.48
N SER A 217 -7.71 5.95 5.81
CA SER A 217 -8.18 4.79 6.59
C SER A 217 -9.56 4.28 6.15
N LYS A 218 -10.45 5.13 5.63
CA LYS A 218 -11.77 4.70 5.15
C LYS A 218 -11.65 3.96 3.81
N LYS A 219 -10.88 4.50 2.87
CA LYS A 219 -10.58 3.84 1.59
C LYS A 219 -9.86 2.51 1.79
N LYS A 220 -8.92 2.43 2.75
CA LYS A 220 -8.24 1.18 3.12
C LYS A 220 -9.27 0.12 3.51
N LYS A 221 -10.19 0.46 4.41
CA LYS A 221 -11.26 -0.44 4.85
C LYS A 221 -12.14 -0.91 3.69
N TYR A 222 -12.53 0.00 2.80
CA TYR A 222 -13.36 -0.34 1.63
C TYR A 222 -12.65 -1.26 0.63
N LEU A 223 -11.40 -0.96 0.27
CA LEU A 223 -10.63 -1.79 -0.66
C LEU A 223 -10.32 -3.16 -0.05
N SER A 224 -10.07 -3.24 1.26
CA SER A 224 -9.88 -4.51 1.98
C SER A 224 -11.14 -5.37 1.97
N GLN A 225 -12.33 -4.77 2.10
CA GLN A 225 -13.61 -5.46 1.96
C GLN A 225 -13.80 -6.02 0.54
N LEU A 226 -13.47 -5.26 -0.51
CA LEU A 226 -13.53 -5.73 -1.90
C LEU A 226 -12.57 -6.90 -2.17
N LEU A 227 -11.37 -6.85 -1.56
CA LEU A 227 -10.36 -7.91 -1.66
C LEU A 227 -10.78 -9.20 -1.01
N ASP A 228 -11.29 -9.11 0.22
CA ASP A 228 -11.78 -10.26 0.94
C ASP A 228 -12.84 -11.00 0.11
N GLY A 229 -13.72 -10.27 -0.56
CA GLY A 229 -14.73 -10.86 -1.44
C GLY A 229 -14.16 -11.67 -2.62
N THR A 230 -13.16 -11.12 -3.32
CA THR A 230 -12.51 -11.81 -4.46
C THR A 230 -11.67 -13.00 -4.04
N PHE A 231 -11.03 -12.90 -2.90
CA PHE A 231 -10.21 -13.94 -2.30
C PHE A 231 -11.07 -15.11 -1.78
N ILE A 232 -12.19 -14.80 -1.12
CA ILE A 232 -13.15 -15.79 -0.65
C ILE A 232 -13.77 -16.55 -1.84
N TYR A 233 -14.14 -15.86 -2.92
CA TYR A 233 -14.62 -16.50 -4.15
C TYR A 233 -13.69 -17.60 -4.67
N ARG A 234 -12.36 -17.45 -4.49
CA ARG A 234 -11.35 -18.41 -4.95
C ARG A 234 -11.04 -19.51 -3.94
N ILE A 235 -11.14 -19.25 -2.64
CA ILE A 235 -10.88 -20.24 -1.58
C ILE A 235 -12.03 -21.22 -1.37
N VAL A 236 -13.28 -20.79 -1.58
CA VAL A 236 -14.43 -21.71 -1.43
C VAL A 236 -14.43 -22.77 -2.53
N GLN A 237 -13.73 -22.50 -3.64
CA GLN A 237 -13.45 -23.50 -4.67
C GLN A 237 -12.32 -24.48 -4.30
N ALA A 238 -11.59 -24.23 -3.21
CA ALA A 238 -10.53 -25.12 -2.71
C ALA A 238 -11.06 -25.98 -1.55
N ASP A 239 -10.93 -27.30 -1.70
CA ASP A 239 -11.37 -28.29 -0.72
C ASP A 239 -10.66 -28.13 0.66
N PRO A 240 -11.34 -28.37 1.81
CA PRO A 240 -10.75 -28.26 3.15
C PRO A 240 -9.51 -29.12 3.42
N GLN A 241 -9.40 -30.32 2.84
CA GLN A 241 -8.20 -31.16 2.97
C GLN A 241 -7.03 -30.56 2.19
N THR A 242 -7.33 -29.94 1.05
CA THR A 242 -6.36 -29.20 0.23
C THR A 242 -5.70 -28.04 1.02
N LYS A 243 -6.40 -27.44 1.99
CA LYS A 243 -5.87 -26.31 2.80
C LYS A 243 -4.85 -26.72 3.85
N LYS A 244 -5.14 -27.77 4.63
CA LYS A 244 -4.16 -28.35 5.56
C LYS A 244 -2.92 -28.79 4.80
N TYR A 245 -3.12 -29.44 3.65
CA TYR A 245 -2.04 -29.86 2.76
C TYR A 245 -1.21 -28.68 2.24
N ILE A 246 -1.84 -27.60 1.75
CA ILE A 246 -1.15 -26.38 1.27
C ILE A 246 -0.33 -25.73 2.39
N ALA A 247 -0.90 -25.56 3.59
CA ALA A 247 -0.20 -24.93 4.71
C ALA A 247 1.04 -25.73 5.15
N THR A 248 0.95 -27.07 5.24
CA THR A 248 2.12 -27.92 5.51
C THR A 248 3.07 -28.00 4.32
N SER A 249 2.57 -27.87 3.08
CA SER A 249 3.38 -27.90 1.86
C SER A 249 4.27 -26.67 1.73
N PHE A 250 3.93 -25.52 2.32
CA PHE A 250 4.78 -24.33 2.21
C PHE A 250 6.20 -24.51 2.77
N LYS A 251 6.41 -25.47 3.69
CA LYS A 251 7.75 -25.85 4.17
C LYS A 251 8.66 -26.41 3.07
N SER A 252 8.08 -26.95 1.99
CA SER A 252 8.83 -27.45 0.85
C SER A 252 9.13 -26.37 -0.20
N TYR A 253 8.61 -25.15 -0.01
CA TYR A 253 8.86 -24.04 -0.92
C TYR A 253 10.17 -23.32 -0.60
N SER A 254 10.91 -23.00 -1.66
CA SER A 254 12.07 -22.13 -1.63
C SER A 254 11.80 -20.91 -2.51
N LEU A 255 11.90 -19.74 -1.90
CA LEU A 255 11.67 -18.44 -2.53
C LEU A 255 13.00 -17.77 -2.84
N TYR A 256 13.34 -17.70 -4.12
CA TYR A 256 14.52 -16.98 -4.60
C TYR A 256 14.20 -15.51 -4.72
N LEU A 257 15.04 -14.65 -4.15
CA LEU A 257 14.85 -13.21 -4.20
C LEU A 257 15.58 -12.60 -5.40
N ASP A 258 14.90 -11.67 -6.06
CA ASP A 258 15.45 -10.79 -7.09
C ASP A 258 16.29 -9.65 -6.47
N THR A 259 17.19 -9.06 -7.25
CA THR A 259 18.03 -7.94 -6.84
C THR A 259 17.19 -6.71 -6.46
N ASN A 260 16.08 -6.45 -7.16
CA ASN A 260 15.17 -5.34 -6.80
C ASN A 260 14.48 -5.53 -5.43
N VAL A 261 14.23 -6.78 -5.01
CA VAL A 261 13.71 -7.12 -3.68
C VAL A 261 14.80 -6.86 -2.63
N LEU A 262 16.05 -7.26 -2.91
CA LEU A 262 17.19 -6.99 -2.03
C LEU A 262 17.41 -5.48 -1.84
N TYR A 263 17.30 -4.69 -2.91
CA TYR A 263 17.34 -3.23 -2.84
C TYR A 263 16.29 -2.67 -1.88
N SER A 264 15.08 -3.23 -1.86
CA SER A 264 14.05 -2.81 -0.90
C SER A 264 14.39 -3.23 0.53
N LEU A 265 14.87 -4.45 0.74
CA LEU A 265 15.26 -4.98 2.06
C LEU A 265 16.44 -4.24 2.71
N PHE A 266 17.32 -3.68 1.89
CA PHE A 266 18.53 -2.97 2.33
C PHE A 266 18.36 -1.45 2.33
N ASP A 267 17.12 -0.94 2.32
CA ASP A 267 16.83 0.50 2.35
C ASP A 267 17.35 1.29 1.13
N LEU A 268 17.72 0.61 0.05
CA LEU A 268 18.12 1.23 -1.22
C LEU A 268 16.92 1.60 -2.10
N SER A 269 15.73 1.11 -1.76
CA SER A 269 14.43 1.62 -2.21
C SER A 269 13.45 1.61 -1.03
N VAL A 270 13.16 2.79 -0.48
CA VAL A 270 12.42 2.97 0.78
C VAL A 270 10.93 2.69 0.60
N ARG A 271 10.42 2.92 -0.61
CA ARG A 271 8.99 2.98 -0.93
C ARG A 271 8.21 1.67 -0.71
N ASN A 272 8.86 0.57 -0.30
CA ASN A 272 8.27 -0.76 -0.09
C ASN A 272 8.88 -1.56 1.06
N LYS A 273 9.83 -0.98 1.81
CA LYS A 273 10.69 -1.74 2.69
C LYS A 273 9.90 -2.55 3.71
N THR A 274 9.02 -1.87 4.45
CA THR A 274 8.15 -2.47 5.47
C THR A 274 7.30 -3.60 4.90
N THR A 275 6.80 -3.41 3.69
CA THR A 275 5.84 -4.31 3.05
C THR A 275 6.53 -5.55 2.47
N VAL A 276 7.71 -5.39 1.88
CA VAL A 276 8.56 -6.48 1.38
C VAL A 276 9.16 -7.28 2.53
N GLU A 277 9.65 -6.61 3.58
CA GLU A 277 10.15 -7.25 4.80
C GLU A 277 9.06 -8.13 5.42
N ARG A 278 7.86 -7.58 5.66
CA ARG A 278 6.73 -8.34 6.19
C ARG A 278 6.33 -9.50 5.28
N THR A 279 6.35 -9.33 3.96
CA THR A 279 6.05 -10.44 3.04
C THR A 279 7.03 -11.60 3.21
N ILE A 280 8.32 -11.30 3.38
CA ILE A 280 9.37 -12.30 3.58
C ILE A 280 9.30 -12.92 4.98
N ASP A 281 9.02 -12.11 6.00
CA ASP A 281 8.85 -12.59 7.37
C ASP A 281 7.67 -13.56 7.46
N LEU A 282 6.55 -13.20 6.83
CA LEU A 282 5.40 -14.08 6.71
C LEU A 282 5.74 -15.38 5.99
N ALA A 283 6.40 -15.31 4.84
CA ALA A 283 6.85 -16.51 4.12
C ALA A 283 7.71 -17.43 5.01
N ARG A 284 8.57 -16.85 5.85
CA ARG A 284 9.39 -17.56 6.82
C ARG A 284 8.56 -18.19 7.95
N GLU A 285 7.54 -17.51 8.45
CA GLU A 285 6.57 -18.06 9.42
C GLU A 285 5.85 -19.31 8.88
N PHE A 286 5.58 -19.34 7.57
CA PHE A 286 5.05 -20.52 6.87
C PHE A 286 6.10 -21.61 6.60
N GLY A 287 7.35 -21.39 7.00
CA GLY A 287 8.46 -22.33 6.87
C GLY A 287 9.10 -22.38 5.49
N MET A 288 8.83 -21.39 4.62
CA MET A 288 9.50 -21.29 3.32
C MET A 288 10.98 -20.98 3.52
N LYS A 289 11.83 -21.55 2.66
CA LYS A 289 13.26 -21.19 2.61
C LYS A 289 13.44 -19.92 1.80
N ILE A 290 14.13 -18.93 2.35
CA ILE A 290 14.39 -17.66 1.66
C ILE A 290 15.83 -17.69 1.14
N LEU A 291 15.97 -17.72 -0.18
CA LEU A 291 17.24 -17.96 -0.87
C LEU A 291 17.62 -16.81 -1.80
N VAL A 292 18.91 -16.67 -2.08
CA VAL A 292 19.43 -15.91 -3.22
C VAL A 292 20.42 -16.74 -4.01
N SER A 293 20.43 -16.58 -5.33
CA SER A 293 21.44 -17.24 -6.16
C SER A 293 22.80 -16.52 -6.04
N LYS A 294 23.91 -17.23 -6.28
CA LYS A 294 25.24 -16.58 -6.39
C LYS A 294 25.24 -15.46 -7.42
N ARG A 295 24.56 -15.63 -8.55
CA ARG A 295 24.46 -14.62 -9.60
C ARG A 295 23.73 -13.36 -9.12
N THR A 296 22.67 -13.50 -8.31
CA THR A 296 21.98 -12.36 -7.68
C THR A 296 22.92 -11.60 -6.73
N VAL A 297 23.75 -12.32 -5.97
CA VAL A 297 24.75 -11.69 -5.07
C VAL A 297 25.80 -10.93 -5.88
N GLU A 298 26.28 -11.50 -6.98
CA GLU A 298 27.25 -10.85 -7.87
C GLU A 298 26.66 -9.62 -8.58
N GLU A 299 25.43 -9.72 -9.06
CA GLU A 299 24.70 -8.60 -9.64
C GLU A 299 24.51 -7.48 -8.61
N MET A 300 24.09 -7.81 -7.39
CA MET A 300 23.95 -6.84 -6.31
C MET A 300 25.27 -6.10 -6.04
N LYS A 301 26.40 -6.82 -5.96
CA LYS A 301 27.73 -6.20 -5.77
C LYS A 301 28.08 -5.24 -6.91
N LYS A 302 27.96 -5.69 -8.16
CA LYS A 302 28.21 -4.85 -9.35
C LYS A 302 27.29 -3.62 -9.39
N SER A 303 26.03 -3.81 -9.02
CA SER A 303 25.02 -2.76 -8.98
C SER A 303 25.36 -1.71 -7.91
N VAL A 304 25.77 -2.13 -6.71
CA VAL A 304 26.25 -1.23 -5.64
C VAL A 304 27.52 -0.50 -6.06
N GLU A 305 28.47 -1.18 -6.71
CA GLU A 305 29.71 -0.54 -7.20
C GLU A 305 29.42 0.53 -8.27
N SER A 306 28.59 0.20 -9.27
CA SER A 306 28.21 1.12 -10.35
C SER A 306 27.41 2.33 -9.83
N ASN A 307 26.41 2.06 -8.98
CA ASN A 307 25.60 3.11 -8.37
C ASN A 307 26.40 3.93 -7.35
N GLY A 308 27.34 3.31 -6.64
CA GLY A 308 28.28 3.99 -5.74
C GLY A 308 29.21 4.93 -6.49
N ALA A 309 29.78 4.50 -7.61
CA ALA A 309 30.58 5.37 -8.48
C ALA A 309 29.77 6.55 -9.02
N SER A 310 28.49 6.33 -9.36
CA SER A 310 27.57 7.38 -9.79
C SER A 310 27.24 8.35 -8.64
N LEU A 311 27.02 7.84 -7.43
CA LEU A 311 26.78 8.64 -6.23
C LEU A 311 27.99 9.52 -5.88
N LEU A 312 29.21 9.01 -6.01
CA LEU A 312 30.43 9.78 -5.78
C LEU A 312 30.58 10.94 -6.77
N LYS A 313 30.12 10.77 -8.02
CA LYS A 313 30.10 11.82 -9.05
C LYS A 313 28.91 12.77 -8.91
N SER A 314 27.85 12.38 -8.19
CA SER A 314 26.67 13.21 -8.00
C SER A 314 27.03 14.48 -7.21
N PRO A 315 26.36 15.62 -7.46
CA PRO A 315 26.63 16.86 -6.76
C PRO A 315 26.30 16.74 -5.26
N ASP A 316 27.05 17.47 -4.43
CA ASP A 316 26.72 17.60 -3.01
C ASP A 316 25.52 18.52 -2.83
N ILE A 317 24.57 18.06 -2.01
CA ILE A 317 23.36 18.81 -1.67
C ILE A 317 23.42 19.08 -0.17
N ARG A 318 22.99 20.27 0.25
CA ARG A 318 22.84 20.62 1.66
C ARG A 318 21.90 19.64 2.35
N ARG A 319 22.24 19.27 3.57
CA ARG A 319 21.51 18.27 4.36
C ARG A 319 20.03 18.61 4.51
N ASP A 320 19.69 19.88 4.77
CA ASP A 320 18.32 20.36 4.96
C ASP A 320 17.45 20.32 3.69
N LEU A 321 18.07 20.16 2.51
CA LEU A 321 17.39 20.02 1.22
C LEU A 321 17.37 18.58 0.69
N ALA A 322 18.07 17.66 1.36
CA ALA A 322 18.26 16.30 0.86
C ALA A 322 16.96 15.48 0.83
N GLU A 323 16.07 15.66 1.81
CA GLU A 323 14.74 15.01 1.82
C GLU A 323 13.86 15.52 0.67
N ILE A 324 13.79 16.84 0.48
CA ILE A 324 13.07 17.47 -0.64
C ILE A 324 13.62 16.96 -1.97
N ALA A 325 14.95 16.87 -2.11
CA ALA A 325 15.60 16.36 -3.30
C ALA A 325 15.33 14.88 -3.58
N ALA A 326 14.93 14.09 -2.57
CA ALA A 326 14.53 12.70 -2.75
C ALA A 326 13.05 12.58 -3.14
N ASP A 327 12.19 13.46 -2.64
CA ASP A 327 10.74 13.39 -2.86
C ASP A 327 10.31 13.87 -4.25
N ILE A 328 11.11 14.71 -4.90
CA ILE A 328 10.83 15.26 -6.22
C ILE A 328 11.31 14.38 -7.38
N SER A 329 12.05 13.31 -7.06
CA SER A 329 12.61 12.37 -8.03
C SER A 329 11.58 11.35 -8.51
N GLU A 330 11.60 11.05 -9.82
CA GLU A 330 10.69 10.11 -10.49
C GLU A 330 10.72 8.72 -9.89
N GLU A 331 11.93 8.21 -9.61
CA GLU A 331 12.11 6.89 -9.05
C GLU A 331 12.97 6.91 -7.81
N GLU A 332 12.63 6.03 -6.87
CA GLU A 332 13.54 5.73 -5.78
C GLU A 332 14.68 4.87 -6.29
N ASN A 333 15.89 5.30 -5.99
CA ASN A 333 17.13 4.72 -6.48
C ASN A 333 18.20 4.89 -5.40
N PHE A 334 19.39 4.38 -5.68
CA PHE A 334 20.53 4.41 -4.76
C PHE A 334 20.87 5.82 -4.25
N ILE A 335 20.72 6.86 -5.10
CA ILE A 335 21.03 8.25 -4.75
C ILE A 335 19.94 8.86 -3.86
N THR A 336 18.66 8.62 -4.16
CA THR A 336 17.56 9.10 -3.30
C THR A 336 17.54 8.39 -1.95
N ALA A 337 17.94 7.12 -1.89
CA ALA A 337 18.19 6.40 -0.65
C ALA A 337 19.31 7.05 0.19
N TYR A 338 20.45 7.34 -0.44
CA TYR A 338 21.54 8.10 0.22
C TYR A 338 21.03 9.43 0.77
N ARG A 339 20.29 10.21 -0.03
CA ARG A 339 19.82 11.54 0.38
C ARG A 339 18.96 11.51 1.64
N ARG A 340 18.06 10.52 1.75
CA ARG A 340 17.22 10.35 2.94
C ARG A 340 18.04 9.94 4.16
N GLU A 341 19.00 9.04 3.98
CA GLU A 341 19.89 8.63 5.05
C GLU A 341 20.81 9.78 5.49
N TYR A 342 21.31 10.57 4.55
CA TYR A 342 22.11 11.76 4.79
C TYR A 342 21.33 12.84 5.56
N TYR A 343 20.06 13.08 5.18
CA TYR A 343 19.17 13.94 5.94
C TYR A 343 19.04 13.49 7.40
N ARG A 344 18.75 12.20 7.63
CA ARG A 344 18.52 11.64 8.97
C ARG A 344 19.78 11.60 9.83
N THR A 345 20.89 11.11 9.28
CA THR A 345 22.07 10.73 10.07
C THR A 345 23.28 11.63 9.82
N GLY A 346 23.35 12.33 8.68
CA GLY A 346 24.53 13.06 8.24
C GLY A 346 25.64 12.17 7.67
N ILE A 347 25.35 10.90 7.32
CA ILE A 347 26.32 9.97 6.74
C ILE A 347 26.93 10.51 5.44
N ASN A 348 28.25 10.40 5.27
CA ASN A 348 28.89 10.77 4.00
C ASN A 348 28.70 9.68 2.92
N LYS A 349 28.96 10.02 1.66
CA LYS A 349 28.77 9.10 0.51
C LYS A 349 29.58 7.81 0.64
N THR A 350 30.83 7.90 1.08
CA THR A 350 31.74 6.74 1.20
C THR A 350 31.26 5.78 2.28
N ASP A 351 30.91 6.29 3.45
CA ASP A 351 30.39 5.49 4.56
C ASP A 351 29.04 4.87 4.21
N PHE A 352 28.20 5.57 3.44
CA PHE A 352 26.96 5.01 2.93
C PHE A 352 27.21 3.83 1.99
N ILE A 353 28.12 3.96 1.02
CA ILE A 353 28.48 2.88 0.10
C ILE A 353 29.07 1.68 0.87
N ASN A 354 29.93 1.95 1.85
CA ASN A 354 30.60 0.93 2.65
C ASN A 354 29.63 0.01 3.44
N LYS A 355 28.43 0.51 3.78
CA LYS A 355 27.37 -0.33 4.40
C LYS A 355 26.99 -1.53 3.53
N PHE A 356 27.18 -1.44 2.21
CA PHE A 356 26.70 -2.43 1.24
C PHE A 356 27.82 -3.28 0.61
N THR A 357 29.08 -3.06 0.97
CA THR A 357 30.24 -3.80 0.44
C THR A 357 30.18 -5.29 0.78
N HIS A 358 29.75 -5.62 1.99
CA HIS A 358 29.68 -7.00 2.49
C HIS A 358 28.28 -7.61 2.32
N VAL A 359 27.80 -7.68 1.06
CA VAL A 359 26.44 -8.19 0.73
C VAL A 359 26.13 -9.54 1.39
N SER A 360 27.10 -10.46 1.45
CA SER A 360 26.91 -11.78 2.07
C SER A 360 26.61 -11.72 3.58
N GLU A 361 27.20 -10.75 4.30
CA GLU A 361 26.93 -10.54 5.73
C GLU A 361 25.56 -9.89 5.93
N LEU A 362 25.18 -8.94 5.07
CA LEU A 362 23.85 -8.33 5.09
C LEU A 362 22.74 -9.37 4.89
N LEU A 363 22.93 -10.30 3.94
CA LEU A 363 22.00 -11.40 3.70
C LEU A 363 21.89 -12.32 4.92
N LYS A 364 23.03 -12.68 5.52
CA LYS A 364 23.07 -13.51 6.73
C LYS A 364 22.32 -12.84 7.89
N ASN A 365 22.51 -11.54 8.09
CA ASN A 365 21.84 -10.76 9.14
C ASN A 365 20.32 -10.69 8.94
N LYS A 366 19.84 -10.79 7.70
CA LYS A 366 18.41 -10.86 7.34
C LYS A 366 17.88 -12.29 7.29
N GLY A 367 18.67 -13.30 7.66
CA GLY A 367 18.28 -14.71 7.59
C GLY A 367 17.97 -15.18 6.17
N ILE A 368 18.71 -14.67 5.18
CA ILE A 368 18.61 -15.06 3.77
C ILE A 368 19.81 -15.94 3.43
N GLU A 369 19.55 -17.14 2.94
CA GLU A 369 20.60 -18.10 2.61
C GLU A 369 21.10 -17.90 1.18
N ILE A 370 22.41 -17.99 0.97
CA ILE A 370 23.00 -17.99 -0.37
C ILE A 370 22.99 -19.43 -0.87
N ASP A 371 22.29 -19.68 -1.97
CA ASP A 371 22.30 -20.97 -2.62
C ASP A 371 23.68 -21.26 -3.21
N THR A 372 24.39 -22.22 -2.62
CA THR A 372 25.74 -22.55 -3.02
C THR A 372 25.81 -23.47 -4.25
N ARG A 373 24.68 -24.00 -4.72
CA ARG A 373 24.60 -24.88 -5.88
C ARG A 373 25.19 -24.20 -7.12
N ILE A 374 26.01 -24.94 -7.85
CA ILE A 374 26.62 -24.47 -9.08
C ILE A 374 25.78 -25.00 -10.23
N ILE A 375 24.89 -24.14 -10.74
CA ILE A 375 24.10 -24.43 -11.94
C ILE A 375 24.63 -23.53 -13.05
N ASN A 376 25.39 -24.13 -13.95
CA ASN A 376 26.02 -23.45 -15.08
C ASN A 376 25.18 -23.67 -16.34
N PHE A 377 24.65 -22.58 -16.87
CA PHE A 377 24.05 -22.58 -18.21
C PHE A 377 25.10 -22.11 -19.23
N SER A 378 25.08 -22.67 -20.43
CA SER A 378 25.95 -22.18 -21.50
C SER A 378 25.60 -20.73 -21.84
N LYS A 379 26.59 -19.96 -22.29
CA LYS A 379 26.40 -18.57 -22.71
C LYS A 379 25.31 -18.46 -23.78
N GLU A 380 25.32 -19.38 -24.75
CA GLU A 380 24.32 -19.47 -25.81
C GLU A 380 22.90 -19.70 -25.27
N THR A 381 22.74 -20.54 -24.23
CA THR A 381 21.43 -20.78 -23.61
C THR A 381 20.88 -19.50 -22.96
N ILE A 382 21.73 -18.79 -22.23
CA ILE A 382 21.35 -17.52 -21.59
C ILE A 382 21.03 -16.46 -22.64
N GLU A 383 21.85 -16.34 -23.69
CA GLU A 383 21.63 -15.38 -24.78
C GLU A 383 20.32 -15.67 -25.53
N LYS A 384 20.01 -16.95 -25.78
CA LYS A 384 18.74 -17.36 -26.39
C LYS A 384 17.56 -16.96 -25.52
N GLU A 385 17.59 -17.30 -24.24
CA GLU A 385 16.49 -16.96 -23.32
C GLU A 385 16.36 -15.44 -23.14
N THR A 386 17.47 -14.70 -23.15
CA THR A 386 17.49 -13.23 -23.09
C THR A 386 16.75 -12.60 -24.28
N ARG A 387 16.93 -13.17 -25.49
CA ARG A 387 16.19 -12.73 -26.68
C ARG A 387 14.70 -12.99 -26.52
N ILE A 388 14.33 -14.22 -26.13
CA ILE A 388 12.93 -14.59 -25.88
C ILE A 388 12.28 -13.65 -24.86
N LEU A 389 12.99 -13.33 -23.78
CA LEU A 389 12.52 -12.39 -22.75
C LEU A 389 12.25 -11.02 -23.36
N ASN A 390 13.24 -10.41 -24.02
CA ASN A 390 13.12 -9.07 -24.60
C ASN A 390 12.06 -8.98 -25.72
N ASP A 391 11.78 -10.09 -26.41
CA ASP A 391 10.72 -10.15 -27.43
C ASP A 391 9.31 -10.24 -26.83
N ASN A 392 9.19 -10.63 -25.54
CA ASN A 392 7.91 -10.85 -24.87
C ASN A 392 7.52 -9.75 -23.86
N ILE A 393 8.43 -8.84 -23.54
CA ILE A 393 8.20 -7.67 -22.67
C ILE A 393 8.03 -6.39 -23.48
N ARG A 394 7.44 -5.36 -22.85
CA ARG A 394 7.10 -4.10 -23.52
C ARG A 394 8.31 -3.17 -23.67
N ILE A 395 9.09 -3.04 -22.60
CA ILE A 395 10.26 -2.17 -22.54
C ILE A 395 11.48 -3.07 -22.49
N LYS A 396 12.28 -3.04 -23.57
CA LYS A 396 13.53 -3.80 -23.62
C LYS A 396 14.44 -3.40 -22.47
N LYS A 397 14.92 -4.41 -21.77
CA LYS A 397 15.83 -4.24 -20.64
C LYS A 397 17.26 -4.07 -21.15
N ASP A 398 18.08 -3.45 -20.32
CA ASP A 398 19.54 -3.49 -20.50
C ASP A 398 20.01 -4.94 -20.55
N LEU A 399 21.07 -5.20 -21.32
CA LEU A 399 21.57 -6.55 -21.56
C LEU A 399 21.91 -7.28 -20.26
N ASP A 400 22.55 -6.61 -19.30
CA ASP A 400 22.98 -7.25 -18.05
C ASP A 400 21.78 -7.64 -17.19
N VAL A 401 20.78 -6.76 -17.10
CA VAL A 401 19.52 -7.00 -16.38
C VAL A 401 18.75 -8.14 -17.04
N ALA A 402 18.60 -8.09 -18.37
CA ALA A 402 17.88 -9.12 -19.12
C ALA A 402 18.55 -10.50 -19.02
N GLN A 403 19.89 -10.55 -18.98
CA GLN A 403 20.63 -11.80 -18.80
C GLN A 403 20.48 -12.38 -17.39
N HIS A 404 20.41 -11.53 -16.36
CA HIS A 404 20.11 -12.00 -15.00
C HIS A 404 18.69 -12.57 -14.91
N ASP A 405 17.70 -11.86 -15.44
CA ASP A 405 16.32 -12.33 -15.44
C ASP A 405 16.17 -13.67 -16.19
N ALA A 406 16.81 -13.78 -17.35
CA ALA A 406 16.86 -15.00 -18.14
C ALA A 406 17.52 -16.16 -17.36
N TYR A 407 18.62 -15.89 -16.67
CA TYR A 407 19.26 -16.87 -15.79
C TYR A 407 18.34 -17.31 -14.65
N SER A 408 17.66 -16.38 -13.99
CA SER A 408 16.74 -16.66 -12.88
C SER A 408 15.57 -17.53 -13.34
N CYS A 409 15.03 -17.27 -14.53
CA CYS A 409 14.01 -18.11 -15.17
C CYS A 409 14.53 -19.54 -15.41
N LEU A 410 15.70 -19.68 -16.04
CA LEU A 410 16.34 -20.97 -16.32
C LEU A 410 16.64 -21.75 -15.03
N LEU A 411 17.12 -21.06 -13.99
CA LEU A 411 17.41 -21.64 -12.68
C LEU A 411 16.14 -22.27 -12.07
N ILE A 412 15.04 -21.52 -11.99
CA ILE A 412 13.80 -22.03 -11.40
C ILE A 412 13.25 -23.22 -12.20
N ARG A 413 13.25 -23.14 -13.54
CA ARG A 413 12.83 -24.26 -14.40
C ARG A 413 13.70 -25.50 -14.17
N ARG A 414 15.02 -25.32 -14.06
CA ARG A 414 15.96 -26.42 -13.79
C ARG A 414 15.68 -27.10 -12.46
N LEU A 415 15.48 -26.33 -11.39
CA LEU A 415 15.20 -26.84 -10.05
C LEU A 415 13.87 -27.60 -9.97
N ARG A 416 12.85 -27.15 -10.69
CA ARG A 416 11.56 -27.85 -10.81
C ARG A 416 11.73 -29.19 -11.53
N LYS A 417 12.44 -29.21 -12.67
CA LYS A 417 12.72 -30.45 -13.41
C LYS A 417 13.54 -31.45 -12.58
N GLU A 418 14.54 -31.00 -11.83
CA GLU A 418 15.29 -31.87 -10.92
C GLU A 418 14.41 -32.45 -9.81
N THR A 419 13.46 -31.66 -9.32
CA THR A 419 12.50 -32.10 -8.30
C THR A 419 11.58 -33.17 -8.83
N GLU A 420 11.03 -32.97 -10.03
CA GLU A 420 10.18 -33.96 -10.70
C GLU A 420 10.94 -35.26 -10.98
N ALA A 421 12.18 -35.14 -11.50
CA ALA A 421 13.03 -36.29 -11.78
C ALA A 421 13.39 -37.08 -10.51
N ASN A 422 13.64 -36.38 -9.40
CA ASN A 422 13.99 -36.98 -8.12
C ASN A 422 12.77 -37.34 -7.25
N GLN A 423 11.54 -37.11 -7.74
CA GLN A 423 10.28 -37.29 -6.99
C GLN A 423 10.28 -36.61 -5.62
N SER A 424 10.94 -35.46 -5.50
CA SER A 424 11.02 -34.69 -4.25
C SER A 424 9.85 -33.71 -4.11
N GLU A 425 9.59 -33.22 -2.90
CA GLU A 425 8.49 -32.28 -2.66
C GLU A 425 8.87 -30.79 -2.88
N GLY A 426 10.12 -30.51 -3.28
CA GLY A 426 10.67 -29.17 -3.40
C GLY A 426 9.92 -28.29 -4.41
N ARG A 427 9.53 -27.09 -4.01
CA ARG A 427 8.85 -26.14 -4.90
C ARG A 427 9.62 -24.82 -4.95
N TYR A 428 9.69 -24.21 -6.13
CA TYR A 428 10.57 -23.07 -6.36
C TYR A 428 9.85 -21.93 -7.05
N TRP A 429 10.05 -20.73 -6.50
CA TRP A 429 9.54 -19.47 -7.04
C TRP A 429 10.59 -18.37 -6.97
N PHE A 430 10.46 -17.40 -7.87
CA PHE A 430 11.27 -16.20 -7.91
C PHE A 430 10.44 -14.98 -7.51
N LEU A 431 10.78 -14.33 -6.39
CA LEU A 431 10.13 -13.12 -5.90
C LEU A 431 10.77 -11.88 -6.52
N THR A 432 9.99 -11.08 -7.24
CA THR A 432 10.46 -9.86 -7.92
C THR A 432 9.51 -8.68 -7.68
N LEU A 433 9.99 -7.46 -7.86
CA LEU A 433 9.16 -6.25 -7.97
C LEU A 433 8.88 -5.85 -9.43
N ASP A 434 9.39 -6.60 -10.41
CA ASP A 434 9.22 -6.30 -11.83
C ASP A 434 8.01 -7.01 -12.45
N TYR A 435 6.98 -6.22 -12.76
CA TYR A 435 5.77 -6.69 -13.42
C TYR A 435 6.01 -7.20 -14.85
N GLN A 436 7.03 -6.71 -15.56
CA GLN A 436 7.36 -7.22 -16.90
C GLN A 436 7.83 -8.68 -16.84
N LEU A 437 8.51 -9.05 -15.76
CA LEU A 437 8.98 -10.42 -15.56
C LEU A 437 7.81 -11.38 -15.25
N LEU A 438 6.76 -10.89 -14.61
CA LEU A 438 5.51 -11.64 -14.41
C LEU A 438 4.82 -11.92 -15.76
N ILE A 439 4.69 -10.90 -16.62
CA ILE A 439 4.12 -11.04 -17.97
C ILE A 439 4.89 -12.08 -18.77
N TYR A 440 6.22 -11.98 -18.79
CA TYR A 440 7.07 -12.92 -19.50
C TYR A 440 6.93 -14.35 -18.93
N GLY A 441 6.92 -14.52 -17.61
CA GLY A 441 6.72 -15.82 -16.97
C GLY A 441 5.39 -16.46 -17.32
N ALA A 442 4.31 -15.68 -17.36
CA ALA A 442 2.98 -16.16 -17.76
C ALA A 442 2.92 -16.57 -19.24
N LYS A 443 3.61 -15.85 -20.13
CA LYS A 443 3.62 -16.16 -21.58
C LYS A 443 4.45 -17.39 -21.93
N THR A 444 5.55 -17.63 -21.21
CA THR A 444 6.58 -18.60 -21.59
C THR A 444 6.61 -19.86 -20.73
N LYS A 445 5.73 -20.00 -19.74
CA LYS A 445 5.61 -21.24 -18.95
C LYS A 445 5.14 -22.42 -19.82
N ASP A 446 5.60 -23.61 -19.45
CA ASP A 446 5.12 -24.87 -20.04
C ASP A 446 3.67 -25.16 -19.59
N ALA A 447 2.91 -25.88 -20.40
CA ALA A 447 1.52 -26.18 -20.10
C ALA A 447 1.41 -27.01 -18.80
N GLY A 448 0.59 -26.53 -17.85
CA GLY A 448 0.44 -27.17 -16.55
C GLY A 448 1.49 -26.80 -15.51
N GLU A 449 2.48 -25.97 -15.84
CA GLU A 449 3.42 -25.39 -14.87
C GLU A 449 2.94 -24.02 -14.35
N PRO A 450 3.22 -23.67 -13.08
CA PRO A 450 2.97 -22.33 -12.58
C PRO A 450 4.02 -21.35 -13.14
N SER A 451 3.72 -20.05 -13.13
CA SER A 451 4.73 -19.02 -13.45
C SER A 451 5.99 -19.21 -12.59
N PHE A 452 7.16 -18.93 -13.15
CA PHE A 452 8.41 -19.01 -12.39
C PHE A 452 8.54 -17.87 -11.38
N SER A 453 8.01 -16.69 -11.73
CA SER A 453 8.08 -15.46 -10.96
C SER A 453 6.73 -15.11 -10.31
N LEU A 454 6.79 -14.42 -9.17
CA LEU A 454 5.65 -13.85 -8.46
C LEU A 454 6.01 -12.52 -7.78
N LEU A 455 5.00 -11.70 -7.53
CA LEU A 455 5.11 -10.41 -6.84
C LEU A 455 4.79 -10.55 -5.34
N PRO A 456 5.32 -9.67 -4.47
CA PRO A 456 5.02 -9.70 -3.04
C PRO A 456 3.53 -9.71 -2.70
N HIS A 457 2.68 -8.92 -3.39
CA HIS A 457 1.24 -8.96 -3.16
C HIS A 457 0.61 -10.31 -3.54
N GLN A 458 1.11 -11.00 -4.57
CA GLN A 458 0.61 -12.32 -4.93
C GLN A 458 0.96 -13.35 -3.84
N LEU A 459 2.17 -13.26 -3.27
CA LEU A 459 2.55 -14.10 -2.13
C LEU A 459 1.68 -13.82 -0.90
N LEU A 460 1.48 -12.55 -0.55
CA LEU A 460 0.54 -12.18 0.52
C LEU A 460 -0.87 -12.69 0.21
N GLN A 461 -1.35 -12.62 -1.03
CA GLN A 461 -2.66 -13.16 -1.36
C GLN A 461 -2.73 -14.68 -1.16
N LEU A 462 -1.68 -15.41 -1.51
CA LEU A 462 -1.57 -16.85 -1.32
C LEU A 462 -1.53 -17.25 0.16
N LEU A 463 -0.88 -16.44 1.00
CA LEU A 463 -0.72 -16.70 2.44
C LEU A 463 -1.89 -16.16 3.28
N ARG A 464 -2.67 -15.23 2.74
CA ARG A 464 -3.85 -14.65 3.40
C ARG A 464 -4.82 -15.69 4.02
N PRO A 465 -5.05 -16.91 3.46
CA PRO A 465 -6.04 -17.84 4.03
C PRO A 465 -5.61 -18.40 5.37
N PHE A 466 -4.32 -18.30 5.66
CA PHE A 466 -3.67 -18.99 6.75
C PHE A 466 -3.15 -18.02 7.81
N THR A 467 -3.43 -16.72 7.64
CA THR A 467 -2.92 -15.64 8.51
C THR A 467 -4.05 -14.93 9.24
N GLN A 468 -3.74 -14.37 10.41
CA GLN A 468 -4.72 -13.58 11.16
C GLN A 468 -4.99 -12.25 10.47
N ARG A 469 -6.25 -11.80 10.51
CA ARG A 469 -6.63 -10.48 10.03
C ARG A 469 -6.09 -9.41 10.97
N THR A 470 -5.18 -8.58 10.48
CA THR A 470 -4.71 -7.37 11.14
C THR A 470 -4.87 -6.19 10.18
N GLU A 471 -5.14 -4.99 10.72
CA GLU A 471 -5.22 -3.76 9.91
C GLU A 471 -3.90 -3.46 9.18
N GLU A 472 -2.80 -3.93 9.75
CA GLU A 472 -1.45 -3.82 9.21
C GLU A 472 -1.29 -4.66 7.94
N TYR A 473 -1.72 -5.93 7.96
CA TYR A 473 -1.71 -6.81 6.79
C TYR A 473 -2.49 -6.21 5.61
N ASP A 474 -3.67 -5.68 5.90
CA ASP A 474 -4.57 -5.13 4.90
C ASP A 474 -3.98 -3.85 4.30
N SER A 475 -3.32 -3.02 5.13
CA SER A 475 -2.60 -1.83 4.67
C SER A 475 -1.44 -2.22 3.73
N ASP A 476 -0.68 -3.23 4.10
CA ASP A 476 0.49 -3.71 3.34
C ASP A 476 0.10 -4.29 1.99
N PHE A 477 -0.92 -5.13 1.99
CA PHE A 477 -1.44 -5.74 0.78
C PHE A 477 -1.89 -4.67 -0.22
N ILE A 478 -2.67 -3.70 0.24
CA ILE A 478 -3.22 -2.61 -0.58
C ILE A 478 -2.10 -1.72 -1.16
N GLU A 479 -1.06 -1.45 -0.37
CA GLU A 479 0.12 -0.71 -0.82
C GLU A 479 0.84 -1.42 -1.97
N LEU A 480 1.10 -2.73 -1.83
CA LEU A 480 1.76 -3.51 -2.89
C LEU A 480 0.88 -3.74 -4.12
N PHE A 481 -0.44 -3.85 -3.91
CA PHE A 481 -1.43 -4.07 -4.95
C PHE A 481 -1.62 -2.85 -5.86
N SER A 482 -1.65 -1.65 -5.29
CA SER A 482 -1.91 -0.41 -6.03
C SER A 482 -0.78 -0.01 -6.99
N ARG A 483 0.43 -0.54 -6.81
CA ARG A 483 1.65 -0.07 -7.50
C ARG A 483 1.72 -0.22 -9.00
N PRO A 484 1.39 -1.37 -9.61
CA PRO A 484 1.41 -1.49 -11.06
C PRO A 484 0.51 -0.44 -11.73
N GLN A 485 -0.55 -0.03 -11.03
CA GLN A 485 -1.49 0.98 -11.50
C GLN A 485 -0.98 2.41 -11.33
N ILE A 486 -0.15 2.68 -10.30
CA ILE A 486 0.34 4.03 -9.98
C ILE A 486 1.43 4.52 -10.96
N LYS A 487 2.17 3.61 -11.61
CA LYS A 487 3.25 3.95 -12.56
C LYS A 487 2.77 4.72 -13.82
N SER A 488 1.46 4.84 -14.04
CA SER A 488 0.88 5.53 -15.21
C SER A 488 0.35 6.96 -14.93
N ALA A 489 0.38 7.45 -13.69
CA ALA A 489 -0.26 8.73 -13.31
C ALA A 489 0.72 9.79 -12.74
N GLN A 490 1.07 10.74 -13.62
CA GLN A 490 1.57 12.12 -13.40
C GLN A 490 3.03 12.40 -12.99
N GLY A 491 3.69 13.27 -13.79
CA GLY A 491 4.21 14.57 -13.34
C GLY A 491 5.44 14.61 -12.43
N ILE A 492 6.39 13.69 -12.59
CA ILE A 492 7.64 13.69 -11.82
C ILE A 492 8.82 14.06 -12.72
N LEU A 493 9.81 14.77 -12.16
CA LEU A 493 11.03 15.14 -12.89
C LEU A 493 11.94 13.91 -13.02
N PRO A 494 12.50 13.65 -14.21
CA PRO A 494 13.53 12.65 -14.40
C PRO A 494 14.64 12.81 -13.36
N ASN A 495 15.11 11.70 -12.80
CA ASN A 495 16.03 11.72 -11.64
C ASN A 495 17.23 12.65 -11.86
N ASN A 496 17.85 12.60 -13.04
CA ASN A 496 18.97 13.45 -13.45
C ASN A 496 18.65 14.96 -13.45
N LEU A 497 17.43 15.33 -13.79
CA LEU A 497 16.96 16.71 -13.81
C LEU A 497 16.68 17.22 -12.40
N ALA A 498 16.07 16.39 -11.56
CA ALA A 498 15.88 16.66 -10.14
C ALA A 498 17.22 16.92 -9.42
N GLU A 499 18.27 16.15 -9.74
CA GLU A 499 19.60 16.37 -9.12
C GLU A 499 20.19 17.72 -9.49
N LYS A 500 20.11 18.10 -10.77
CA LYS A 500 20.69 19.36 -11.27
C LYS A 500 20.01 20.58 -10.65
N ILE A 501 18.68 20.58 -10.61
CA ILE A 501 17.90 21.67 -10.01
C ILE A 501 18.25 21.81 -8.52
N MET A 502 18.29 20.68 -7.79
CA MET A 502 18.56 20.70 -6.35
C MET A 502 20.00 21.06 -6.02
N ALA A 503 20.97 20.61 -6.81
CA ALA A 503 22.36 21.03 -6.69
C ALA A 503 22.49 22.55 -6.88
N LYS A 504 21.81 23.11 -7.88
CA LYS A 504 21.80 24.56 -8.11
C LYS A 504 21.17 25.31 -6.96
N ILE A 505 19.99 24.91 -6.49
CA ILE A 505 19.35 25.50 -5.30
C ILE A 505 20.27 25.42 -4.08
N SER A 506 20.94 24.28 -3.89
CA SER A 506 21.86 24.06 -2.78
C SER A 506 23.11 24.96 -2.83
N SER A 507 23.50 25.47 -4.00
CA SER A 507 24.63 26.40 -4.14
C SER A 507 24.33 27.79 -3.54
N PHE A 508 23.06 28.16 -3.40
CA PHE A 508 22.63 29.40 -2.75
C PHE A 508 22.44 29.17 -1.23
N LYS A 509 23.29 29.79 -0.42
CA LYS A 509 23.26 29.62 1.05
C LYS A 509 22.00 30.23 1.68
N GLU A 510 21.45 31.26 1.05
CA GLU A 510 20.32 32.05 1.51
C GLU A 510 18.98 31.35 1.25
N VAL A 511 18.95 30.36 0.36
CA VAL A 511 17.73 29.62 0.04
C VAL A 511 17.42 28.64 1.17
N ARG A 512 16.23 28.80 1.76
CA ARG A 512 15.70 27.92 2.79
C ARG A 512 14.85 26.81 2.17
N PRO A 513 14.63 25.68 2.88
CA PRO A 513 13.81 24.57 2.38
C PRO A 513 12.40 24.98 1.91
N ASP A 514 11.77 25.95 2.57
CA ASP A 514 10.43 26.44 2.21
C ASP A 514 10.42 27.20 0.87
N ILE A 515 11.50 27.90 0.55
CA ILE A 515 11.66 28.60 -0.73
C ILE A 515 11.94 27.58 -1.84
N ALA A 516 12.83 26.61 -1.59
CA ALA A 516 13.10 25.51 -2.52
C ALA A 516 11.83 24.75 -2.90
N LEU A 517 11.00 24.41 -1.89
CA LEU A 517 9.71 23.75 -2.10
C LEU A 517 8.76 24.62 -2.95
N SER A 518 8.71 25.93 -2.72
CA SER A 518 7.84 26.84 -3.48
C SER A 518 8.24 27.02 -4.96
N ILE A 519 9.53 26.82 -5.27
CA ILE A 519 10.03 26.82 -6.65
C ILE A 519 9.65 25.51 -7.33
N ILE A 520 9.83 24.39 -6.64
CA ILE A 520 9.56 23.07 -7.21
C ILE A 520 8.07 22.82 -7.37
N LEU A 521 7.22 23.33 -6.48
CA LEU A 521 5.76 23.23 -6.62
C LEU A 521 5.19 24.17 -7.70
N ASN A 522 6.02 24.99 -8.36
CA ASN A 522 5.57 25.84 -9.45
C ASN A 522 5.42 25.01 -10.75
N ALA A 523 4.17 24.78 -11.16
CA ALA A 523 3.84 24.01 -12.36
C ALA A 523 4.40 24.61 -13.66
N GLU A 524 4.49 25.94 -13.75
CA GLU A 524 5.05 26.62 -14.93
C GLU A 524 6.56 26.39 -15.03
N PHE A 525 7.26 26.44 -13.89
CA PHE A 525 8.68 26.13 -13.81
C PHE A 525 8.97 24.67 -14.16
N ILE A 526 8.24 23.71 -13.57
CA ILE A 526 8.38 22.29 -13.91
C ILE A 526 8.18 22.07 -15.40
N LYS A 527 7.14 22.68 -15.99
CA LYS A 527 6.84 22.54 -17.42
C LYS A 527 7.96 23.11 -18.28
N ALA A 528 8.47 24.31 -17.98
CA ALA A 528 9.57 24.94 -18.71
C ALA A 528 10.83 24.08 -18.68
N VAL A 529 11.20 23.59 -17.50
CA VAL A 529 12.42 22.81 -17.29
C VAL A 529 12.31 21.38 -17.83
N SER A 530 11.12 20.79 -17.84
CA SER A 530 10.91 19.43 -18.40
C SER A 530 10.95 19.40 -19.93
N THR A 531 10.65 20.52 -20.60
CA THR A 531 10.67 20.63 -22.06
C THR A 531 11.99 21.12 -22.63
N GLU A 532 12.83 21.74 -21.80
CA GLU A 532 14.13 22.28 -22.20
C GLU A 532 15.20 21.19 -22.19
N LYS A 533 16.02 21.15 -23.25
CA LYS A 533 17.11 20.16 -23.40
C LYS A 533 18.49 20.78 -23.14
N ASP A 534 18.59 22.10 -23.21
CA ASP A 534 19.83 22.83 -22.96
C ASP A 534 20.10 22.98 -21.44
N PRO A 535 21.19 22.38 -20.92
CA PRO A 535 21.55 22.48 -19.50
C PRO A 535 21.74 23.92 -19.02
N VAL A 536 22.25 24.81 -19.89
CA VAL A 536 22.54 26.20 -19.51
C VAL A 536 21.25 26.98 -19.27
N LYS A 537 20.26 26.80 -20.14
CA LYS A 537 18.94 27.44 -20.01
C LYS A 537 18.17 26.93 -18.79
N ILE A 538 18.30 25.65 -18.46
CA ILE A 538 17.71 25.08 -17.23
C ILE A 538 18.32 25.75 -16.01
N GLU A 539 19.64 25.99 -16.00
CA GLU A 539 20.31 26.69 -14.91
C GLU A 539 19.89 28.17 -14.82
N GLU A 540 19.77 28.87 -15.95
CA GLU A 540 19.32 30.27 -16.00
C GLU A 540 17.88 30.41 -15.48
N GLU A 541 16.96 29.56 -15.93
CA GLU A 541 15.57 29.58 -15.46
C GLU A 541 15.48 29.24 -13.97
N THR A 542 16.29 28.28 -13.49
CA THR A 542 16.37 27.95 -12.05
C THR A 542 16.90 29.14 -11.25
N ALA A 543 17.95 29.81 -11.72
CA ALA A 543 18.52 30.98 -11.04
C ALA A 543 17.54 32.17 -11.02
N LYS A 544 16.81 32.38 -12.12
CA LYS A 544 15.77 33.40 -12.22
C LYS A 544 14.65 33.18 -11.21
N GLN A 545 14.10 31.96 -11.13
CA GLN A 545 13.06 31.63 -10.15
C GLN A 545 13.53 31.78 -8.71
N ILE A 546 14.79 31.44 -8.41
CA ILE A 546 15.40 31.69 -7.09
C ILE A 546 15.44 33.20 -6.81
N GLY A 547 15.92 34.00 -7.76
CA GLY A 547 15.98 35.45 -7.65
C GLY A 547 14.61 36.09 -7.40
N ASP A 548 13.62 35.73 -8.21
CA ASP A 548 12.24 36.24 -8.09
C ASP A 548 11.64 35.92 -6.71
N ARG A 549 11.84 34.69 -6.21
CA ARG A 549 11.31 34.27 -4.90
C ARG A 549 12.03 34.94 -3.72
N LEU A 550 13.34 35.14 -3.82
CA LEU A 550 14.10 35.87 -2.81
C LEU A 550 13.68 37.35 -2.78
N ALA A 551 13.49 37.98 -3.95
CA ALA A 551 13.03 39.36 -4.06
C ALA A 551 11.63 39.56 -3.45
N ILE A 552 10.67 38.67 -3.76
CA ILE A 552 9.33 38.71 -3.15
C ILE A 552 9.42 38.64 -1.62
N ARG A 553 10.29 37.76 -1.10
CA ARG A 553 10.41 37.58 0.34
C ARG A 553 11.09 38.75 1.03
N LEU A 554 12.10 39.36 0.39
CA LEU A 554 12.73 40.58 0.88
C LEU A 554 11.70 41.71 0.98
N SER A 555 10.88 41.91 -0.05
CA SER A 555 9.77 42.88 -0.01
C SER A 555 8.79 42.60 1.13
N GLN A 556 8.41 41.34 1.36
CA GLN A 556 7.53 40.98 2.49
C GLN A 556 8.16 41.25 3.86
N VAL A 557 9.48 41.08 3.99
CA VAL A 557 10.20 41.37 5.24
C VAL A 557 10.31 42.88 5.44
N GLU A 558 10.60 43.65 4.38
CA GLU A 558 10.60 45.11 4.40
C GLU A 558 9.23 45.67 4.78
N ASP A 559 8.14 45.15 4.20
CA ASP A 559 6.79 45.57 4.54
C ASP A 559 6.43 45.25 6.00
N ARG A 560 6.85 44.08 6.50
CA ARG A 560 6.69 43.73 7.92
C ARG A 560 7.52 44.62 8.84
N LEU A 561 8.75 44.96 8.46
CA LEU A 561 9.59 45.89 9.21
C LEU A 561 8.95 47.28 9.26
N ARG A 562 8.47 47.80 8.12
CA ARG A 562 7.71 49.06 8.05
C ARG A 562 6.46 49.03 8.91
N HIS A 563 5.69 47.92 8.89
CA HIS A 563 4.53 47.76 9.76
C HIS A 563 4.90 47.72 11.26
N MET A 564 6.00 47.09 11.63
CA MET A 564 6.50 47.08 13.02
C MET A 564 7.05 48.44 13.46
N GLU A 565 7.67 49.20 12.55
CA GLU A 565 8.13 50.58 12.81
C GLU A 565 6.95 51.55 12.95
N LEU A 566 5.93 51.43 12.11
CA LEU A 566 4.69 52.18 12.22
C LEU A 566 3.95 51.91 13.54
N GLN A 567 4.01 50.67 14.05
CA GLN A 567 3.45 50.31 15.36
C GLN A 567 4.30 50.79 16.56
N LYS A 568 5.56 51.18 16.34
CA LYS A 568 6.44 51.73 17.39
C LYS A 568 6.37 53.26 17.51
N THR A 569 5.70 53.95 16.58
CA THR A 569 5.47 55.40 16.70
C THR A 569 4.43 55.67 17.79
N PRO A 570 4.75 56.39 18.89
CA PRO A 570 3.76 56.72 19.90
C PRO A 570 2.75 57.71 19.30
N ALA A 571 1.46 57.41 19.40
CA ALA A 571 0.43 58.44 19.19
C ALA A 571 0.68 59.60 20.18
N PRO A 572 0.52 60.87 19.77
CA PRO A 572 0.71 62.00 20.66
C PRO A 572 -0.30 61.89 21.81
N GLN A 573 0.23 61.70 23.02
CA GLN A 573 -0.54 61.59 24.25
C GLN A 573 -1.28 62.91 24.50
N THR A 574 -2.58 62.95 24.21
CA THR A 574 -3.49 63.88 24.88
C THR A 574 -3.76 63.31 26.27
N VAL A 575 -3.20 63.99 27.27
CA VAL A 575 -3.40 63.69 28.69
C VAL A 575 -4.90 63.79 29.02
N ARG A 576 -5.55 62.65 29.22
CA ARG A 576 -6.78 62.54 30.00
C ARG A 576 -6.57 61.48 31.07
N SER A 577 -6.68 61.94 32.32
CA SER A 577 -6.57 61.22 33.58
C SER A 577 -7.12 59.79 33.52
N LEU A 578 -6.23 58.81 33.67
CA LEU A 578 -6.60 57.41 33.91
C LEU A 578 -6.92 57.23 35.40
N SER A 579 -8.14 56.78 35.66
CA SER A 579 -8.61 56.39 36.97
C SER A 579 -7.78 55.22 37.53
N THR A 580 -7.54 55.28 38.84
CA THR A 580 -6.76 54.35 39.66
C THR A 580 -7.47 53.00 39.88
N SER A 581 -7.89 52.33 38.80
CA SER A 581 -8.61 51.04 38.91
C SER A 581 -7.77 49.82 38.51
N ASN A 582 -6.64 49.97 37.81
CA ASN A 582 -5.95 48.82 37.18
C ASN A 582 -4.61 48.42 37.81
N TYR A 583 -4.17 49.08 38.88
CA TYR A 583 -2.90 48.72 39.54
C TYR A 583 -3.00 47.49 40.47
N TRP A 584 -4.21 47.06 40.87
CA TRP A 584 -4.38 45.88 41.73
C TRP A 584 -4.28 44.54 40.99
N ASN A 585 -4.42 44.53 39.66
CA ASN A 585 -4.38 43.29 38.87
C ASN A 585 -2.96 42.85 38.46
N LEU A 586 -1.97 43.76 38.54
CA LEU A 586 -0.59 43.49 38.15
C LEU A 586 0.30 42.99 39.30
N VAL A 587 -0.16 43.09 40.55
CA VAL A 587 0.66 42.73 41.73
C VAL A 587 0.00 41.61 42.57
N ASN A 588 -1.20 41.14 42.20
CA ASN A 588 -1.85 40.07 42.93
C ASN A 588 -1.50 38.68 42.34
N PRO A 589 -0.64 37.88 43.00
CA PRO A 589 -0.27 36.55 42.51
C PRO A 589 -1.48 35.62 42.35
N LEU A 590 -2.59 35.86 43.06
CA LEU A 590 -3.82 35.08 42.93
C LEU A 590 -4.50 35.25 41.57
N TRP A 591 -4.32 36.40 40.89
CA TRP A 591 -4.88 36.61 39.56
C TRP A 591 -4.16 35.77 38.50
N LEU A 592 -2.83 35.67 38.59
CA LEU A 592 -2.00 34.82 37.74
C LEU A 592 -2.30 33.34 37.95
N VAL A 593 -2.48 32.92 39.21
CA VAL A 593 -2.91 31.57 39.56
C VAL A 593 -4.31 31.28 39.01
N TRP A 594 -5.24 32.24 39.10
CA TRP A 594 -6.59 32.08 38.56
C TRP A 594 -6.62 31.98 37.03
N GLN A 595 -5.78 32.75 36.32
CA GLN A 595 -5.63 32.63 34.86
C GLN A 595 -5.03 31.29 34.44
N LEU A 596 -4.03 30.79 35.19
CA LEU A 596 -3.47 29.46 34.98
C LEU A 596 -4.50 28.35 35.22
N LEU A 597 -5.29 28.45 36.29
CA LEU A 597 -6.39 27.51 36.57
C LEU A 597 -7.47 27.55 35.49
N LYS A 598 -7.82 28.74 35.00
CA LYS A 598 -8.80 28.92 33.92
C LYS A 598 -8.30 28.35 32.59
N TRP A 599 -7.02 28.52 32.29
CA TRP A 599 -6.36 27.91 31.12
C TRP A 599 -6.36 26.38 31.24
N PHE A 600 -5.99 25.85 32.41
CA PHE A 600 -6.01 24.41 32.68
C PHE A 600 -7.42 23.80 32.58
N TYR A 601 -8.42 24.48 33.15
CA TYR A 601 -9.82 24.06 33.08
C TYR A 601 -10.31 23.97 31.62
N ASN A 602 -9.95 24.94 30.79
CA ASN A 602 -10.29 24.93 29.36
C ASN A 602 -9.54 23.83 28.59
N LEU A 603 -8.29 23.53 28.96
CA LEU A 603 -7.51 22.43 28.38
C LEU A 603 -8.14 21.06 28.70
N ILE A 604 -8.59 20.86 29.94
CA ILE A 604 -9.28 19.64 30.42
C ILE A 604 -10.61 19.47 29.69
N LYS A 605 -11.39 20.54 29.55
CA LYS A 605 -12.69 20.52 28.85
C LYS A 605 -12.56 20.16 27.37
N LYS A 606 -11.42 20.47 26.73
CA LYS A 606 -11.19 20.25 25.30
C LYS A 606 -10.67 18.84 24.96
N HIS A 607 -10.02 18.14 25.90
CA HIS A 607 -9.30 16.89 25.58
C HIS A 607 -9.78 15.60 26.29
N LYS A 608 -10.86 15.59 27.09
CA LYS A 608 -11.40 14.38 27.76
C LYS A 608 -10.33 13.50 28.48
N LEU A 609 -9.25 14.11 28.98
CA LEU A 609 -8.14 13.41 29.65
C LEU A 609 -8.32 13.43 31.18
N ILE A 610 -9.27 12.65 31.69
CA ILE A 610 -9.48 12.45 33.14
C ILE A 610 -8.33 11.63 33.75
N SER A 611 -7.76 10.70 32.98
CA SER A 611 -6.65 9.83 33.41
C SER A 611 -5.33 10.57 33.62
N GLY A 612 -5.01 11.57 32.78
CA GLY A 612 -3.81 12.39 32.94
C GLY A 612 -3.85 13.27 34.20
N LEU A 613 -5.03 13.71 34.61
CA LEU A 613 -5.22 14.53 35.81
C LEU A 613 -4.94 13.73 37.10
N ILE A 614 -5.30 12.44 37.14
CA ILE A 614 -5.05 11.56 38.29
C ILE A 614 -3.55 11.29 38.44
N VAL A 615 -2.84 11.05 37.33
CA VAL A 615 -1.39 10.83 37.33
C VAL A 615 -0.64 12.11 37.71
N PHE A 616 -1.06 13.27 37.19
CA PHE A 616 -0.46 14.56 37.51
C PHE A 616 -0.73 15.00 38.96
N MET A 617 -1.94 14.79 39.47
CA MET A 617 -2.27 15.01 40.89
C MET A 617 -1.51 14.04 41.79
N GLY A 618 -1.30 12.79 41.36
CA GLY A 618 -0.44 11.83 42.04
C GLY A 618 1.01 12.29 42.12
N LEU A 619 1.56 12.79 41.01
CA LEU A 619 2.93 13.34 40.92
C LEU A 619 3.11 14.59 41.81
N ILE A 620 2.16 15.52 41.77
CA ILE A 620 2.18 16.71 42.64
C ILE A 620 2.06 16.30 44.11
N ALA A 621 1.23 15.31 44.45
CA ALA A 621 1.10 14.83 45.82
C ALA A 621 2.39 14.15 46.33
N THR A 622 3.11 13.41 45.48
CA THR A 622 4.42 12.84 45.82
C THR A 622 5.50 13.91 45.98
N ASP A 623 5.52 14.94 45.13
CA ASP A 623 6.47 16.05 45.25
C ASP A 623 6.17 16.94 46.45
N TYR A 624 4.90 17.18 46.79
CA TYR A 624 4.50 17.89 48.01
C TYR A 624 4.85 17.08 49.27
N SER A 625 4.70 15.75 49.23
CA SER A 625 5.11 14.86 50.32
C SER A 625 6.62 14.91 50.56
N MET A 626 7.44 14.88 49.51
CA MET A 626 8.90 15.01 49.63
C MET A 626 9.32 16.41 50.09
N ALA A 627 8.69 17.47 49.56
CA ALA A 627 8.95 18.84 50.00
C ALA A 627 8.61 19.04 51.48
N TRP A 628 7.50 18.46 51.96
CA TRP A 628 7.09 18.51 53.36
C TRP A 628 8.02 17.71 54.29
N GLN A 629 8.54 16.56 53.84
CA GLN A 629 9.56 15.82 54.58
C GLN A 629 10.89 16.58 54.67
N ASN A 630 11.30 17.25 53.58
CA ASN A 630 12.48 18.12 53.59
C ASN A 630 12.28 19.33 54.51
N LEU A 631 11.09 19.95 54.51
CA LEU A 631 10.75 21.05 55.41
C LEU A 631 10.75 20.61 56.89
N LYS A 632 10.25 19.41 57.21
CA LYS A 632 10.35 18.83 58.56
C LYS A 632 11.80 18.59 58.99
N THR A 633 12.65 18.18 58.06
CA THR A 633 14.08 17.92 58.33
C THR A 633 14.81 19.23 58.58
N ILE A 634 14.55 20.25 57.76
CA ILE A 634 15.06 21.61 57.96
C ILE A 634 14.53 22.19 59.29
N TRP A 635 13.26 21.99 59.63
CA TRP A 635 12.69 22.45 60.90
C TRP A 635 13.32 21.75 62.12
N ARG A 636 13.62 20.45 62.05
CA ARG A 636 14.37 19.75 63.11
C ARG A 636 15.80 20.27 63.22
N PHE A 637 16.44 20.58 62.10
CA PHE A 637 17.78 21.15 62.08
C PHE A 637 17.79 22.55 62.73
N ILE A 638 16.81 23.39 62.39
CA ILE A 638 16.61 24.72 62.99
C ILE A 638 16.30 24.61 64.48
N LYS A 639 15.44 23.67 64.89
CA LYS A 639 15.09 23.45 66.31
C LYS A 639 16.31 23.02 67.14
N ASN A 640 17.15 22.13 66.60
CA ASN A 640 18.40 21.73 67.24
C ASN A 640 19.46 22.85 67.26
N ALA A 641 19.47 23.73 66.25
CA ALA A 641 20.41 24.85 66.18
C ALA A 641 20.03 26.01 67.13
N ILE A 642 18.76 26.15 67.48
CA ILE A 642 18.24 27.25 68.33
C ILE A 642 18.06 26.82 69.80
N GLY A 643 18.17 25.52 70.12
CA GLY A 643 18.05 25.04 71.50
C GLY A 643 16.62 25.15 72.05
N LEU A 644 15.62 24.85 71.22
CA LEU A 644 14.18 24.83 71.56
C LEU A 644 13.60 23.40 71.59
#